data_AF-A0A812FKF9-F1
#
_entry.id   AF-A0A812FKF9-F1
#
_cell.length_a   1.000
_cell.length_b   1.000
_cell.length_c   1.000
_cell.angle_alpha   90.00
_cell.angle_beta   90.00
_cell.angle_gamma   90.00
#
_symmetry.space_group_name_H-M   'P 1'
#
loop_
_entity.id
_entity.type
_entity.pdbx_description
1 polymer ?
#
loop_
_entity_poly.entity_id
_entity_poly.type
_entity_poly.pdbx_seq_one_letter_code
_entity_poly.pdbx_strand_id
1 'polypeptide(L)'
;MYNVTEETKKRLPITDAEETIWMQQLQEPESISWLLNFYAIDSNSKNWLIEEAFKKLAIEDYGLNLRYGFSEEFELEKWLDTEGEQISSVIQIPKKQLSELIETLKTTPWQPEHQSPFRLVIVETEQEKFVFIVSHPIIENQLSDFNVINFLKSNYDLLNKDSLVSSLVYQEVDLSDFNCHSGSNDNIKDIILTEFRTSLDDSSIELDDDFFEVGGHSLLATRIIGNLMNNHGIEISFNDFFKFPSAEALAECASLNQSSSNSMLEEEGISQHSISDEGAPLSFAQAFLWDAHIATGKCAIFNLPFAMRFDAEVDEEAFKLAFLDLLIRHTGLRTLFVDMDGGAVQRVIPEQDLSSYVWFWNSSEAGDASLESEAAYVFDLGKELPLRVRFFKDEQTGQQVLSFLIHHMVIDEWSLNNLMPELSKAYLARVQGLEPTWDKPANSIHDYATIQRERGVNAVDLAYWVERLQGATRGLDLATSDVGQLPADINPIEANWLEIDLGTHAHDVVSSISREQNSSIFSVVYSAIAQALHEAGDLKDLVIGTSASGRDDAKYFDSVGYFTTMVAHRVMFKPEQSFVELVQEVTQTINDSMPHATVPIDRVQRELGLDPKDGLMFDVYAQIHADNALYGALEQPDGDSIAYQQILPNKTESLFGLHFEMMENVVDGERTLRLIVTYQTARYSAEQIASIGQKMKDLLTNQTVFKHELA
;
A
#
# COMPACT_ATOMS: atom_id res chain seq x y z
N MET A 1 -20.10 -27.21 -32.36
CA MET A 1 -21.52 -26.89 -32.16
C MET A 1 -22.34 -28.06 -32.63
N TYR A 2 -22.78 -28.89 -31.69
CA TYR A 2 -23.72 -29.96 -31.95
C TYR A 2 -25.13 -29.41 -31.66
N ASN A 3 -26.04 -29.47 -32.64
CA ASN A 3 -27.42 -29.05 -32.44
C ASN A 3 -28.15 -30.12 -31.63
N VAL A 4 -28.66 -29.74 -30.45
CA VAL A 4 -29.49 -30.60 -29.61
C VAL A 4 -30.93 -30.55 -30.13
N THR A 5 -31.37 -31.59 -30.83
CA THR A 5 -32.76 -31.71 -31.32
C THR A 5 -33.75 -32.03 -30.19
N GLU A 6 -34.96 -31.46 -30.30
CA GLU A 6 -36.08 -31.42 -29.34
C GLU A 6 -36.69 -32.76 -28.88
N GLU A 7 -37.54 -32.64 -27.85
CA GLU A 7 -38.55 -33.58 -27.31
C GLU A 7 -38.14 -34.46 -26.11
N THR A 8 -37.98 -33.84 -24.91
CA THR A 8 -38.51 -34.29 -23.58
C THR A 8 -37.86 -33.61 -22.36
N LYS A 9 -36.90 -32.70 -22.55
CA LYS A 9 -36.14 -32.10 -21.44
C LYS A 9 -36.89 -30.90 -20.82
N LYS A 10 -37.10 -30.94 -19.49
CA LYS A 10 -37.68 -29.81 -18.74
C LYS A 10 -36.64 -28.68 -18.65
N ARG A 11 -36.77 -27.68 -19.51
CA ARG A 11 -35.93 -26.48 -19.51
C ARG A 11 -36.11 -25.69 -18.22
N LEU A 12 -35.00 -25.21 -17.66
CA LEU A 12 -34.93 -24.42 -16.45
C LEU A 12 -34.41 -23.02 -16.79
N PRO A 13 -34.83 -21.96 -16.05
CA PRO A 13 -34.30 -20.63 -16.25
C PRO A 13 -32.80 -20.58 -15.93
N ILE A 14 -32.06 -19.79 -16.69
CA ILE A 14 -30.66 -19.47 -16.47
C ILE A 14 -30.58 -18.14 -15.72
N THR A 15 -29.69 -18.06 -14.73
CA THR A 15 -29.43 -16.83 -14.00
C THR A 15 -28.28 -16.04 -14.65
N ASP A 16 -28.23 -14.73 -14.42
CA ASP A 16 -27.15 -13.87 -14.91
C ASP A 16 -25.76 -14.36 -14.46
N ALA A 17 -25.67 -14.93 -13.24
CA ALA A 17 -24.45 -15.54 -12.72
C ALA A 17 -24.05 -16.81 -13.50
N GLU A 18 -25.01 -17.67 -13.84
CA GLU A 18 -24.75 -18.87 -14.66
C GLU A 18 -24.31 -18.48 -16.07
N GLU A 19 -24.90 -17.44 -16.66
CA GLU A 19 -24.53 -16.92 -17.97
C GLU A 19 -23.10 -16.34 -17.99
N THR A 20 -22.72 -15.61 -16.94
CA THR A 20 -21.37 -15.06 -16.78
C THR A 20 -20.31 -16.17 -16.71
N ILE A 21 -20.51 -17.16 -15.83
CA ILE A 21 -19.58 -18.29 -15.70
C ILE A 21 -19.56 -19.15 -16.98
N TRP A 22 -20.69 -19.28 -17.65
CA TRP A 22 -20.76 -19.97 -18.95
C TRP A 22 -19.94 -19.25 -20.03
N MET A 23 -19.98 -17.92 -20.09
CA MET A 23 -19.19 -17.16 -21.05
C MET A 23 -17.69 -17.30 -20.77
N GLN A 24 -17.28 -17.25 -19.51
CA GLN A 24 -15.89 -17.53 -19.11
C GLN A 24 -15.47 -18.95 -19.53
N GLN A 25 -16.32 -19.94 -19.31
CA GLN A 25 -16.07 -21.34 -19.70
C GLN A 25 -15.83 -21.52 -21.20
N LEU A 26 -16.42 -20.66 -22.05
CA LEU A 26 -16.23 -20.69 -23.50
C LEU A 26 -14.98 -19.95 -23.97
N GLN A 27 -14.58 -18.88 -23.27
CA GLN A 27 -13.45 -18.04 -23.64
C GLN A 27 -12.12 -18.58 -23.11
N GLU A 28 -12.10 -18.99 -21.83
CA GLU A 28 -10.90 -19.40 -21.09
C GLU A 28 -11.24 -20.63 -20.21
N PRO A 29 -11.50 -21.81 -20.79
CA PRO A 29 -11.89 -23.00 -20.03
C PRO A 29 -10.86 -23.43 -18.97
N GLU A 30 -9.58 -23.11 -19.18
CA GLU A 30 -8.47 -23.35 -18.26
C GLU A 30 -8.45 -22.43 -17.02
N SER A 31 -9.14 -21.28 -17.07
CA SER A 31 -9.22 -20.35 -15.92
C SER A 31 -10.21 -20.83 -14.85
N ILE A 32 -11.02 -21.84 -15.16
CA ILE A 32 -12.05 -22.36 -14.26
C ILE A 32 -11.52 -23.53 -13.45
N SER A 33 -11.36 -23.31 -12.15
CA SER A 33 -11.05 -24.38 -11.19
C SER A 33 -12.33 -24.93 -10.57
N TRP A 34 -12.52 -26.24 -10.58
CA TRP A 34 -13.61 -26.89 -9.86
C TRP A 34 -13.39 -26.80 -8.35
N LEU A 35 -14.49 -26.65 -7.60
CA LEU A 35 -14.50 -26.71 -6.14
C LEU A 35 -14.54 -28.18 -5.69
N LEU A 36 -13.68 -28.54 -4.74
CA LEU A 36 -13.63 -29.90 -4.19
C LEU A 36 -13.74 -29.86 -2.67
N ASN A 37 -14.73 -30.60 -2.15
CA ASN A 37 -14.82 -30.92 -0.74
C ASN A 37 -14.40 -32.38 -0.52
N PHE A 38 -13.56 -32.61 0.47
CA PHE A 38 -12.86 -33.88 0.68
C PHE A 38 -13.09 -34.45 2.08
N TYR A 39 -13.53 -35.70 2.13
CA TYR A 39 -13.90 -36.36 3.38
C TYR A 39 -13.34 -37.77 3.44
N ALA A 40 -12.68 -38.11 4.56
CA ALA A 40 -12.35 -39.50 4.89
C ALA A 40 -13.60 -40.19 5.43
N ILE A 41 -13.90 -41.39 4.94
CA ILE A 41 -15.08 -42.18 5.36
C ILE A 41 -14.67 -43.57 5.84
N ASP A 42 -15.56 -44.23 6.60
CA ASP A 42 -15.32 -45.60 7.05
C ASP A 42 -15.09 -46.54 5.85
N SER A 43 -13.97 -47.26 5.88
CA SER A 43 -13.61 -48.27 4.88
C SER A 43 -14.69 -49.34 4.63
N ASN A 44 -15.54 -49.61 5.63
CA ASN A 44 -16.65 -50.58 5.55
C ASN A 44 -17.91 -50.02 4.89
N SER A 45 -17.96 -48.73 4.59
CA SER A 45 -19.10 -48.12 3.90
C SER A 45 -19.26 -48.68 2.48
N LYS A 46 -20.51 -48.92 2.08
CA LYS A 46 -20.84 -49.58 0.81
C LYS A 46 -20.95 -48.53 -0.29
N ASN A 47 -20.04 -48.55 -1.26
CA ASN A 47 -19.99 -47.54 -2.34
C ASN A 47 -21.33 -47.37 -3.05
N TRP A 48 -22.00 -48.47 -3.40
CA TRP A 48 -23.30 -48.41 -4.08
C TRP A 48 -24.39 -47.68 -3.26
N LEU A 49 -24.35 -47.73 -1.93
CA LEU A 49 -25.27 -46.95 -1.09
C LEU A 49 -24.90 -45.47 -1.04
N ILE A 50 -23.61 -45.14 -1.10
CA ILE A 50 -23.14 -43.74 -1.17
C ILE A 50 -23.55 -43.14 -2.52
N GLU A 51 -23.38 -43.88 -3.60
CA GLU A 51 -23.80 -43.46 -4.94
C GLU A 51 -25.31 -43.26 -5.01
N GLU A 52 -26.12 -44.19 -4.49
CA GLU A 52 -27.59 -44.01 -4.44
C GLU A 52 -28.03 -42.86 -3.52
N ALA A 53 -27.34 -42.66 -2.39
CA ALA A 53 -27.60 -41.52 -1.51
C ALA A 53 -27.28 -40.17 -2.18
N PHE A 54 -26.18 -40.11 -2.93
CA PHE A 54 -25.80 -38.93 -3.71
C PHE A 54 -26.72 -38.72 -4.91
N LYS A 55 -27.15 -39.78 -5.58
CA LYS A 55 -28.12 -39.70 -6.68
C LYS A 55 -29.45 -39.12 -6.22
N LYS A 56 -29.96 -39.61 -5.08
CA LYS A 56 -31.13 -39.02 -4.43
C LYS A 56 -30.93 -37.53 -4.15
N LEU A 57 -29.77 -37.17 -3.58
CA LEU A 57 -29.43 -35.79 -3.26
C LEU A 57 -29.43 -34.88 -4.49
N ALA A 58 -28.67 -35.28 -5.51
CA ALA A 58 -28.42 -34.48 -6.70
C ALA A 58 -29.63 -34.42 -7.64
N ILE A 59 -30.49 -35.43 -7.69
CA ILE A 59 -31.62 -35.47 -8.63
C ILE A 59 -32.94 -35.15 -7.95
N GLU A 60 -33.26 -35.83 -6.85
CA GLU A 60 -34.60 -35.75 -6.24
C GLU A 60 -34.72 -34.59 -5.27
N ASP A 61 -33.70 -34.39 -4.42
CA ASP A 61 -33.80 -33.43 -3.32
C ASP A 61 -33.49 -32.01 -3.79
N TYR A 62 -32.49 -31.83 -4.66
CA TYR A 62 -31.99 -30.50 -5.07
C TYR A 62 -31.98 -30.22 -6.58
N GLY A 63 -32.12 -31.24 -7.44
CA GLY A 63 -32.16 -31.04 -8.89
C GLY A 63 -30.88 -30.43 -9.49
N LEU A 64 -29.72 -30.81 -8.97
CA LEU A 64 -28.38 -30.38 -9.37
C LEU A 64 -27.74 -31.23 -10.47
N ASN A 65 -28.38 -32.31 -10.93
CA ASN A 65 -27.93 -33.09 -12.10
C ASN A 65 -28.25 -32.35 -13.41
N LEU A 66 -27.63 -31.18 -13.60
CA LEU A 66 -27.94 -30.25 -14.67
C LEU A 66 -27.07 -30.51 -15.90
N ARG A 67 -27.56 -30.08 -17.06
CA ARG A 67 -26.81 -30.00 -18.32
C ARG A 67 -27.05 -28.64 -18.95
N TYR A 68 -26.04 -28.18 -19.69
CA TYR A 68 -26.04 -26.89 -20.36
C TYR A 68 -25.64 -27.09 -21.83
N GLY A 69 -26.24 -26.31 -22.71
CA GLY A 69 -25.95 -26.35 -24.14
C GLY A 69 -26.63 -25.22 -24.88
N PHE A 70 -26.48 -25.15 -26.19
CA PHE A 70 -27.14 -24.13 -27.01
C PHE A 70 -28.38 -24.69 -27.73
N SER A 71 -29.41 -23.87 -27.84
CA SER A 71 -30.56 -24.11 -28.71
C SER A 71 -30.19 -23.98 -30.19
N GLU A 72 -31.09 -24.38 -31.10
CA GLU A 72 -30.92 -24.14 -32.54
C GLU A 72 -30.87 -22.63 -32.89
N GLU A 73 -31.34 -21.76 -31.99
CA GLU A 73 -31.32 -20.30 -32.11
C GLU A 73 -30.10 -19.67 -31.43
N PHE A 74 -29.13 -20.49 -30.97
CA PHE A 74 -27.91 -20.08 -30.24
C PHE A 74 -28.16 -19.42 -28.88
N GLU A 75 -29.30 -19.70 -28.25
CA GLU A 75 -29.55 -19.29 -26.87
C GLU A 75 -29.05 -20.38 -25.90
N LEU A 76 -28.43 -19.97 -24.79
CA LEU A 76 -28.03 -20.90 -23.74
C LEU A 76 -29.27 -21.55 -23.14
N GLU A 77 -29.25 -22.87 -23.01
CA GLU A 77 -30.30 -23.66 -22.37
C GLU A 77 -29.73 -24.50 -21.23
N LYS A 78 -30.52 -24.61 -20.15
CA LYS A 78 -30.26 -25.49 -19.01
C LYS A 78 -31.42 -26.45 -18.81
N TRP A 79 -31.13 -27.73 -18.59
CA TRP A 79 -32.14 -28.73 -18.25
C TRP A 79 -31.68 -29.70 -17.16
N LEU A 80 -32.64 -30.24 -16.42
CA LEU A 80 -32.38 -31.30 -15.45
C LEU A 80 -32.32 -32.65 -16.18
N ASP A 81 -31.24 -33.40 -15.96
CA ASP A 81 -31.15 -34.79 -16.35
C ASP A 81 -31.67 -35.67 -15.21
N THR A 82 -32.77 -36.39 -15.45
CA THR A 82 -33.35 -37.30 -14.46
C THR A 82 -32.69 -38.67 -14.49
N GLU A 83 -31.91 -38.97 -15.53
CA GLU A 83 -31.14 -40.18 -15.66
C GLU A 83 -29.81 -39.93 -14.94
N GLY A 84 -29.60 -40.60 -13.80
CA GLY A 84 -28.42 -40.39 -12.95
C GLY A 84 -27.13 -41.01 -13.50
N GLU A 85 -26.92 -40.91 -14.81
CA GLU A 85 -25.71 -41.35 -15.48
C GLU A 85 -24.59 -40.32 -15.25
N GLN A 86 -23.36 -40.80 -14.98
CA GLN A 86 -22.14 -39.99 -14.83
C GLN A 86 -22.11 -38.96 -13.69
N ILE A 87 -22.96 -39.09 -12.67
CA ILE A 87 -22.93 -38.22 -11.48
C ILE A 87 -22.03 -38.75 -10.36
N SER A 88 -21.63 -40.01 -10.42
CA SER A 88 -20.68 -40.62 -9.47
C SER A 88 -19.65 -41.48 -10.19
N SER A 89 -18.48 -41.66 -9.56
CA SER A 89 -17.45 -42.59 -10.00
C SER A 89 -16.69 -43.18 -8.82
N VAL A 90 -16.12 -44.37 -9.00
CA VAL A 90 -15.26 -45.04 -8.02
C VAL A 90 -13.88 -45.23 -8.62
N ILE A 91 -12.84 -44.74 -7.94
CA ILE A 91 -11.44 -44.78 -8.38
C ILE A 91 -10.61 -45.52 -7.34
N GLN A 92 -9.75 -46.43 -7.79
CA GLN A 92 -8.79 -47.13 -6.92
C GLN A 92 -7.37 -46.67 -7.24
N ILE A 93 -6.73 -45.99 -6.30
CA ILE A 93 -5.37 -45.47 -6.45
C ILE A 93 -4.56 -45.62 -5.15
N PRO A 94 -3.22 -45.73 -5.22
CA PRO A 94 -2.36 -45.61 -4.04
C PRO A 94 -2.50 -44.24 -3.39
N LYS A 95 -2.45 -44.16 -2.05
CA LYS A 95 -2.59 -42.89 -1.28
C LYS A 95 -1.61 -41.79 -1.73
N LYS A 96 -0.41 -42.16 -2.18
CA LYS A 96 0.61 -41.22 -2.70
C LYS A 96 0.22 -40.51 -4.01
N GLN A 97 -0.78 -40.98 -4.73
CA GLN A 97 -1.30 -40.37 -5.97
C GLN A 97 -2.55 -39.52 -5.71
N LEU A 98 -2.95 -39.35 -4.44
CA LEU A 98 -4.15 -38.62 -4.09
C LEU A 98 -4.03 -37.12 -4.43
N SER A 99 -2.85 -36.53 -4.25
CA SER A 99 -2.56 -35.13 -4.62
C SER A 99 -2.69 -34.88 -6.11
N GLU A 100 -2.09 -35.75 -6.94
CA GLU A 100 -2.19 -35.70 -8.40
C GLU A 100 -3.64 -35.85 -8.88
N LEU A 101 -4.43 -36.73 -8.23
CA LEU A 101 -5.86 -36.87 -8.52
C LEU A 101 -6.66 -35.61 -8.14
N ILE A 102 -6.36 -34.99 -6.99
CA ILE A 102 -7.02 -33.74 -6.55
C ILE A 102 -6.78 -32.63 -7.58
N GLU A 103 -5.54 -32.46 -8.02
CA GLU A 103 -5.16 -31.46 -9.03
C GLU A 103 -5.88 -31.74 -10.35
N THR A 104 -5.88 -33.01 -10.79
CA THR A 104 -6.58 -33.43 -12.01
C THR A 104 -8.07 -33.12 -11.93
N LEU A 105 -8.73 -33.41 -10.81
CA LEU A 105 -10.16 -33.15 -10.64
C LEU A 105 -10.50 -31.65 -10.60
N LYS A 106 -9.58 -30.79 -10.12
CA LYS A 106 -9.72 -29.33 -10.13
C LYS A 106 -9.65 -28.74 -11.54
N THR A 107 -8.78 -29.29 -12.39
CA THR A 107 -8.44 -28.70 -13.71
C THR A 107 -9.06 -29.45 -14.89
N THR A 108 -9.86 -30.49 -14.65
CA THR A 108 -10.47 -31.27 -15.74
C THR A 108 -11.46 -30.41 -16.53
N PRO A 109 -11.31 -30.30 -17.86
CA PRO A 109 -12.25 -29.57 -18.70
C PRO A 109 -13.68 -30.12 -18.58
N TRP A 110 -14.66 -29.23 -18.45
CA TRP A 110 -16.06 -29.62 -18.31
C TRP A 110 -16.72 -29.88 -19.68
N GLN A 111 -17.49 -30.98 -19.79
CA GLN A 111 -18.35 -31.25 -20.95
C GLN A 111 -19.84 -31.07 -20.58
N PRO A 112 -20.35 -29.82 -20.57
CA PRO A 112 -21.64 -29.46 -19.98
C PRO A 112 -22.89 -30.14 -20.58
N GLU A 113 -22.83 -30.57 -21.84
CA GLU A 113 -23.94 -31.28 -22.51
C GLU A 113 -24.13 -32.70 -21.96
N HIS A 114 -23.08 -33.30 -21.40
CA HIS A 114 -23.02 -34.71 -21.00
C HIS A 114 -22.68 -34.92 -19.53
N GLN A 115 -22.02 -33.95 -18.88
CA GLN A 115 -21.53 -34.06 -17.52
C GLN A 115 -22.24 -33.09 -16.59
N SER A 116 -22.64 -33.61 -15.43
CA SER A 116 -23.19 -32.80 -14.34
C SER A 116 -22.14 -31.80 -13.83
N PRO A 117 -22.52 -30.55 -13.53
CA PRO A 117 -21.68 -29.62 -12.78
C PRO A 117 -21.52 -30.05 -11.31
N PHE A 118 -22.27 -31.06 -10.85
CA PHE A 118 -22.21 -31.60 -9.48
C PHE A 118 -21.98 -33.11 -9.48
N ARG A 119 -20.85 -33.56 -8.96
CA ARG A 119 -20.41 -34.97 -9.04
C ARG A 119 -19.79 -35.49 -7.75
N LEU A 120 -19.86 -36.82 -7.60
CA LEU A 120 -19.23 -37.57 -6.52
C LEU A 120 -18.08 -38.42 -7.05
N VAL A 121 -16.93 -38.40 -6.40
CA VAL A 121 -15.84 -39.35 -6.66
C VAL A 121 -15.51 -40.08 -5.37
N ILE A 122 -15.67 -41.39 -5.36
CA ILE A 122 -15.28 -42.25 -4.24
C ILE A 122 -13.89 -42.79 -4.55
N VAL A 123 -12.91 -42.51 -3.68
CA VAL A 123 -11.54 -42.96 -3.87
C VAL A 123 -11.20 -44.01 -2.83
N GLU A 124 -10.81 -45.20 -3.27
CA GLU A 124 -10.34 -46.27 -2.40
C GLU A 124 -8.82 -46.39 -2.51
N THR A 125 -8.16 -46.27 -1.36
CA THR A 125 -6.72 -46.52 -1.22
C THR A 125 -6.49 -47.85 -0.51
N GLU A 126 -5.23 -48.24 -0.31
CA GLU A 126 -4.86 -49.49 0.34
C GLU A 126 -5.41 -49.64 1.77
N GLN A 127 -5.68 -48.53 2.48
CA GLN A 127 -6.06 -48.52 3.89
C GLN A 127 -7.25 -47.60 4.23
N GLU A 128 -7.55 -46.62 3.38
CA GLU A 128 -8.54 -45.58 3.64
C GLU A 128 -9.46 -45.39 2.44
N LYS A 129 -10.68 -44.92 2.70
CA LYS A 129 -11.68 -44.59 1.69
C LYS A 129 -12.07 -43.13 1.83
N PHE A 130 -12.19 -42.45 0.70
CA PHE A 130 -12.49 -41.03 0.64
C PHE A 130 -13.68 -40.75 -0.26
N VAL A 131 -14.37 -39.65 0.02
CA VAL A 131 -15.41 -39.09 -0.82
C VAL A 131 -15.02 -37.66 -1.18
N PHE A 132 -15.00 -37.41 -2.49
CA PHE A 132 -14.84 -36.08 -3.07
C PHE A 132 -16.18 -35.62 -3.63
N ILE A 133 -16.65 -34.47 -3.19
CA ILE A 133 -17.77 -33.76 -3.79
C ILE A 133 -17.16 -32.70 -4.68
N VAL A 134 -17.39 -32.81 -5.99
CA VAL A 134 -16.78 -31.97 -7.03
C VAL A 134 -17.88 -31.12 -7.64
N SER A 135 -17.77 -29.80 -7.51
CA SER A 135 -18.76 -28.84 -7.99
C SER A 135 -18.14 -27.77 -8.88
N HIS A 136 -18.78 -27.52 -10.02
CA HIS A 136 -18.40 -26.46 -10.94
C HIS A 136 -18.90 -25.10 -10.41
N PRO A 137 -18.14 -24.00 -10.56
CA PRO A 137 -18.56 -22.67 -10.07
C PRO A 137 -19.93 -22.21 -10.57
N ILE A 138 -20.36 -22.70 -11.75
CA ILE A 138 -21.67 -22.38 -12.34
C ILE A 138 -22.88 -22.70 -11.42
N ILE A 139 -22.72 -23.60 -10.43
CA ILE A 139 -23.77 -23.94 -9.45
C ILE A 139 -23.45 -23.47 -8.03
N GLU A 140 -22.41 -22.67 -7.82
CA GLU A 140 -21.92 -22.27 -6.50
C GLU A 140 -23.00 -21.56 -5.67
N ASN A 141 -23.74 -20.63 -6.28
CA ASN A 141 -24.85 -19.93 -5.63
C ASN A 141 -26.00 -20.86 -5.20
N GLN A 142 -26.11 -22.07 -5.77
CA GLN A 142 -27.10 -23.07 -5.36
C GLN A 142 -26.59 -23.91 -4.16
N LEU A 143 -25.30 -23.82 -3.85
CA LEU A 143 -24.62 -24.57 -2.79
C LEU A 143 -24.22 -23.71 -1.57
N SER A 144 -24.31 -22.37 -1.64
CA SER A 144 -23.76 -21.42 -0.65
C SER A 144 -24.29 -21.59 0.78
N ASP A 145 -25.53 -22.06 0.97
CA ASP A 145 -26.12 -22.35 2.30
C ASP A 145 -26.24 -23.86 2.58
N PHE A 146 -25.58 -24.70 1.78
CA PHE A 146 -25.88 -26.12 1.69
C PHE A 146 -24.73 -27.00 2.18
N ASN A 147 -24.89 -27.60 3.36
CA ASN A 147 -23.92 -28.58 3.87
C ASN A 147 -24.14 -29.96 3.21
N VAL A 148 -23.60 -30.11 2.00
CA VAL A 148 -23.77 -31.29 1.13
C VAL A 148 -23.50 -32.61 1.88
N ILE A 149 -22.41 -32.67 2.65
CA ILE A 149 -21.96 -33.92 3.28
C ILE A 149 -22.92 -34.41 4.37
N ASN A 150 -23.57 -33.50 5.10
CA ASN A 150 -24.58 -33.85 6.10
C ASN A 150 -25.86 -34.41 5.50
N PHE A 151 -26.28 -33.89 4.35
CA PHE A 151 -27.43 -34.44 3.61
C PHE A 151 -27.08 -35.78 2.95
N LEU A 152 -25.89 -35.92 2.38
CA LEU A 152 -25.40 -37.20 1.85
C LEU A 152 -25.40 -38.28 2.94
N LYS A 153 -24.90 -37.95 4.13
CA LYS A 153 -24.94 -38.84 5.31
C LYS A 153 -26.37 -39.22 5.69
N SER A 154 -27.28 -38.25 5.74
CA SER A 154 -28.69 -38.49 6.10
C SER A 154 -29.38 -39.43 5.11
N ASN A 155 -29.15 -39.23 3.80
CA ASN A 155 -29.66 -40.11 2.75
C ASN A 155 -29.04 -41.52 2.82
N TYR A 156 -27.74 -41.63 3.08
CA TYR A 156 -27.06 -42.92 3.26
C TYR A 156 -27.64 -43.69 4.46
N ASP A 157 -27.80 -43.01 5.60
CA ASP A 157 -28.35 -43.60 6.83
C ASP A 157 -29.80 -44.08 6.63
N LEU A 158 -30.61 -43.35 5.86
CA LEU A 158 -31.99 -43.74 5.51
C LEU A 158 -32.06 -44.97 4.60
N LEU A 159 -31.11 -45.12 3.67
CA LEU A 159 -31.04 -46.24 2.73
C LEU A 159 -30.39 -47.48 3.36
N ASN A 160 -29.50 -47.32 4.33
CA ASN A 160 -28.80 -48.39 5.04
C ASN A 160 -29.65 -49.03 6.16
N LYS A 161 -30.79 -49.65 5.82
CA LYS A 161 -31.77 -50.19 6.79
C LYS A 161 -31.40 -51.53 7.45
N ASP A 162 -30.25 -52.14 7.10
CA ASP A 162 -30.03 -53.59 7.32
C ASP A 162 -28.65 -53.99 7.89
N SER A 163 -27.97 -53.15 8.68
CA SER A 163 -26.67 -53.57 9.25
C SER A 163 -26.32 -52.97 10.60
N LEU A 164 -25.72 -53.81 11.45
CA LEU A 164 -25.03 -53.49 12.71
C LEU A 164 -23.76 -52.63 12.53
N VAL A 165 -23.46 -52.19 11.30
CA VAL A 165 -22.36 -51.27 10.98
C VAL A 165 -22.91 -49.85 11.01
N SER A 166 -22.23 -49.01 11.79
CA SER A 166 -22.53 -47.61 12.11
C SER A 166 -22.88 -46.76 10.89
N SER A 167 -23.68 -45.71 11.15
CA SER A 167 -23.97 -44.55 10.29
C SER A 167 -22.76 -44.10 9.45
N LEU A 168 -22.98 -43.44 8.30
CA LEU A 168 -21.86 -42.88 7.50
C LEU A 168 -21.05 -41.91 8.36
N VAL A 169 -19.93 -42.40 8.90
CA VAL A 169 -18.97 -41.59 9.65
C VAL A 169 -18.02 -40.99 8.63
N TYR A 170 -17.90 -39.68 8.69
CA TYR A 170 -16.94 -38.93 7.90
C TYR A 170 -16.12 -38.03 8.83
N GLN A 171 -14.88 -37.78 8.44
CA GLN A 171 -14.03 -36.74 9.00
C GLN A 171 -13.70 -35.79 7.86
N GLU A 172 -13.96 -34.50 8.09
CA GLU A 172 -13.45 -33.44 7.21
C GLU A 172 -11.94 -33.44 7.31
N VAL A 173 -11.29 -33.49 6.15
CA VAL A 173 -9.84 -33.50 6.08
C VAL A 173 -9.42 -32.26 5.33
N ASP A 174 -8.47 -31.53 5.92
CA ASP A 174 -7.91 -30.37 5.27
C ASP A 174 -7.12 -30.83 4.05
N LEU A 175 -7.46 -30.29 2.87
CA LEU A 175 -6.74 -30.58 1.63
C LEU A 175 -5.30 -30.08 1.69
N SER A 176 -4.97 -29.17 2.63
CA SER A 176 -3.60 -28.73 2.91
C SER A 176 -2.71 -29.88 3.42
N ASP A 177 -3.27 -30.89 4.10
CA ASP A 177 -2.53 -32.06 4.59
C ASP A 177 -2.01 -32.98 3.46
N PHE A 178 -2.64 -32.91 2.28
CA PHE A 178 -2.30 -33.72 1.10
C PHE A 178 -1.67 -32.93 -0.04
N ASN A 179 -1.69 -31.59 0.05
CA ASN A 179 -0.89 -30.73 -0.80
C ASN A 179 0.58 -30.79 -0.36
N CYS A 180 1.19 -31.96 -0.53
CA CYS A 180 2.64 -32.10 -0.62
C CYS A 180 3.11 -31.52 -1.96
N HIS A 181 3.07 -30.20 -2.09
CA HIS A 181 4.16 -29.52 -2.77
C HIS A 181 5.22 -29.27 -1.71
N SER A 182 6.41 -29.81 -1.93
CA SER A 182 7.59 -29.53 -1.14
C SER A 182 7.87 -28.03 -1.18
N GLY A 183 7.37 -27.30 -0.19
CA GLY A 183 7.66 -25.89 0.08
C GLY A 183 8.12 -25.76 1.51
N SER A 184 9.40 -26.10 1.74
CA SER A 184 10.18 -25.71 2.91
C SER A 184 10.11 -24.18 3.10
N ASN A 185 10.43 -23.68 4.30
CA ASN A 185 10.76 -22.27 4.55
C ASN A 185 11.67 -21.62 3.48
N ASP A 186 12.34 -22.43 2.65
CA ASP A 186 13.09 -22.01 1.47
C ASP A 186 12.27 -21.18 0.45
N ASN A 187 10.96 -21.37 0.31
CA ASN A 187 10.17 -20.54 -0.63
C ASN A 187 9.89 -19.13 -0.07
N ILE A 188 9.65 -19.00 1.24
CA ILE A 188 9.32 -17.70 1.85
C ILE A 188 10.53 -16.76 1.79
N LYS A 189 11.72 -17.25 2.15
CA LYS A 189 12.94 -16.43 2.08
C LYS A 189 13.28 -15.97 0.66
N ASP A 190 13.03 -16.82 -0.36
CA ASP A 190 13.26 -16.47 -1.77
C ASP A 190 12.24 -15.42 -2.27
N ILE A 191 10.99 -15.49 -1.82
CA ILE A 191 9.96 -14.47 -2.10
C ILE A 191 10.36 -13.13 -1.44
N ILE A 192 10.73 -13.16 -0.16
CA ILE A 192 11.17 -11.96 0.56
C ILE A 192 12.40 -11.34 -0.11
N LEU A 193 13.38 -12.17 -0.49
CA LEU A 193 14.57 -11.72 -1.21
C LEU A 193 14.21 -11.08 -2.56
N THR A 194 13.22 -11.62 -3.27
CA THR A 194 12.75 -11.04 -4.53
C THR A 194 12.13 -9.66 -4.32
N GLU A 195 11.33 -9.49 -3.27
CA GLU A 195 10.76 -8.18 -2.90
C GLU A 195 11.85 -7.18 -2.46
N PHE A 196 12.89 -7.63 -1.75
CA PHE A 196 14.04 -6.80 -1.38
C PHE A 196 14.75 -6.28 -2.63
N ARG A 197 15.16 -7.19 -3.53
CA ARG A 197 15.85 -6.85 -4.78
C ARG A 197 15.03 -5.93 -5.67
N THR A 198 13.72 -6.16 -5.75
CA THR A 198 12.81 -5.34 -6.55
C THR A 198 12.63 -3.95 -5.95
N SER A 199 12.50 -3.85 -4.63
CA SER A 199 12.25 -2.57 -3.94
C SER A 199 13.50 -1.69 -3.89
N LEU A 200 14.69 -2.29 -3.84
CA LEU A 200 15.98 -1.60 -3.81
C LEU A 200 16.62 -1.43 -5.19
N ASP A 201 16.02 -2.02 -6.24
CA ASP A 201 16.59 -2.12 -7.59
C ASP A 201 18.05 -2.66 -7.59
N ASP A 202 18.31 -3.64 -6.71
CA ASP A 202 19.64 -4.25 -6.55
C ASP A 202 19.54 -5.77 -6.55
N SER A 203 19.97 -6.38 -7.65
CA SER A 203 19.98 -7.85 -7.82
C SER A 203 21.08 -8.57 -7.03
N SER A 204 22.04 -7.86 -6.44
CA SER A 204 23.21 -8.42 -5.75
C SER A 204 22.94 -8.84 -4.30
N ILE A 205 21.85 -8.34 -3.70
CA ILE A 205 21.44 -8.65 -2.33
C ILE A 205 21.32 -10.17 -2.12
N GLU A 206 21.92 -10.69 -1.07
CA GLU A 206 21.91 -12.09 -0.63
C GLU A 206 20.90 -12.33 0.52
N LEU A 207 20.73 -13.59 0.93
CA LEU A 207 19.67 -13.99 1.88
C LEU A 207 19.91 -13.48 3.31
N ASP A 208 21.17 -13.32 3.71
CA ASP A 208 21.63 -12.91 5.03
C ASP A 208 22.02 -11.43 5.11
N ASP A 209 21.92 -10.70 4.00
CA ASP A 209 22.14 -9.25 3.97
C ASP A 209 21.09 -8.53 4.81
N ASP A 210 21.56 -7.59 5.63
CA ASP A 210 20.70 -6.70 6.40
C ASP A 210 20.09 -5.66 5.46
N PHE A 211 18.76 -5.67 5.34
CA PHE A 211 17.98 -4.78 4.50
C PHE A 211 18.35 -3.30 4.68
N PHE A 212 18.60 -2.87 5.91
CA PHE A 212 18.91 -1.47 6.22
C PHE A 212 20.37 -1.13 5.90
N GLU A 213 21.28 -2.10 5.91
CA GLU A 213 22.68 -1.90 5.50
C GLU A 213 22.82 -1.78 3.96
N VAL A 214 21.94 -2.44 3.19
CA VAL A 214 21.90 -2.36 1.72
C VAL A 214 21.03 -1.21 1.18
N GLY A 215 20.61 -0.29 2.06
CA GLY A 215 19.92 0.94 1.68
C GLY A 215 18.40 0.93 1.83
N GLY A 216 17.86 -0.12 2.46
CA GLY A 216 16.46 -0.15 2.88
C GLY A 216 16.13 0.89 3.94
N HIS A 217 14.89 1.38 3.90
CA HIS A 217 14.35 2.30 4.89
C HIS A 217 12.87 1.99 5.14
N SER A 218 12.26 2.65 6.14
CA SER A 218 10.90 2.35 6.61
C SER A 218 9.84 2.37 5.51
N LEU A 219 9.98 3.23 4.51
CA LEU A 219 9.05 3.33 3.38
C LEU A 219 9.06 2.07 2.52
N LEU A 220 10.27 1.60 2.17
CA LEU A 220 10.45 0.36 1.41
C LEU A 220 10.04 -0.85 2.26
N ALA A 221 10.30 -0.85 3.56
CA ALA A 221 9.81 -1.90 4.46
C ALA A 221 8.27 -1.98 4.46
N THR A 222 7.56 -0.85 4.54
CA THR A 222 6.10 -0.82 4.40
C THR A 222 5.65 -1.35 3.03
N ARG A 223 6.35 -1.00 1.95
CA ARG A 223 6.07 -1.52 0.60
C ARG A 223 6.17 -3.04 0.57
N ILE A 224 7.29 -3.58 1.06
CA ILE A 224 7.58 -5.01 1.06
C ILE A 224 6.57 -5.76 1.91
N ILE A 225 6.29 -5.31 3.14
CA ILE A 225 5.29 -5.94 4.01
C ILE A 225 3.92 -5.97 3.34
N GLY A 226 3.50 -4.86 2.72
CA GLY A 226 2.22 -4.78 2.00
C GLY A 226 2.16 -5.71 0.78
N ASN A 227 3.23 -5.79 -0.02
CA ASN A 227 3.31 -6.68 -1.17
C ASN A 227 3.32 -8.15 -0.75
N LEU A 228 4.10 -8.51 0.27
CA LEU A 228 4.17 -9.86 0.80
C LEU A 228 2.80 -10.34 1.31
N MET A 229 2.08 -9.47 2.02
CA MET A 229 0.73 -9.78 2.49
C MET A 229 -0.25 -9.94 1.32
N ASN A 230 -0.26 -9.01 0.36
CA ASN A 230 -1.28 -8.96 -0.69
C ASN A 230 -1.04 -9.96 -1.82
N ASN A 231 0.22 -10.14 -2.24
CA ASN A 231 0.57 -10.99 -3.38
C ASN A 231 0.85 -12.44 -2.96
N HIS A 232 1.25 -12.64 -1.69
CA HIS A 232 1.74 -13.94 -1.22
C HIS A 232 1.08 -14.44 0.07
N GLY A 233 0.23 -13.65 0.74
CA GLY A 233 -0.38 -14.02 2.02
C GLY A 233 0.65 -14.16 3.15
N ILE A 234 1.85 -13.59 2.98
CA ILE A 234 2.94 -13.64 3.95
C ILE A 234 2.80 -12.43 4.87
N GLU A 235 2.49 -12.69 6.13
CA GLU A 235 2.34 -11.66 7.16
C GLU A 235 3.64 -11.52 7.96
N ILE A 236 4.18 -10.30 7.96
CA ILE A 236 5.36 -9.90 8.72
C ILE A 236 4.99 -8.64 9.47
N SER A 237 5.19 -8.64 10.80
CA SER A 237 4.95 -7.44 11.58
C SER A 237 6.06 -6.40 11.30
N PHE A 238 5.70 -5.12 11.33
CA PHE A 238 6.69 -4.05 11.17
C PHE A 238 7.81 -4.15 12.21
N ASN A 239 7.48 -4.60 13.43
CA ASN A 239 8.47 -4.80 14.49
C ASN A 239 9.43 -5.96 14.19
N ASP A 240 8.94 -7.07 13.65
CA ASP A 240 9.79 -8.21 13.27
C ASP A 240 10.72 -7.85 12.12
N PHE A 241 10.27 -7.00 11.19
CA PHE A 241 11.09 -6.50 10.09
C PHE A 241 12.35 -5.76 10.57
N PHE A 242 12.22 -4.91 11.59
CA PHE A 242 13.38 -4.23 12.18
C PHE A 242 14.25 -5.13 13.06
N LYS A 243 13.65 -6.16 13.66
CA LYS A 243 14.36 -7.07 14.57
C LYS A 243 15.12 -8.17 13.83
N PHE A 244 14.65 -8.57 12.66
CA PHE A 244 15.18 -9.67 11.87
C PHE A 244 15.39 -9.21 10.42
N PRO A 245 16.27 -8.23 10.14
CA PRO A 245 16.26 -7.44 8.89
C PRO A 245 16.80 -8.16 7.65
N SER A 246 17.00 -9.49 7.67
CA SER A 246 17.42 -10.25 6.49
C SER A 246 16.28 -11.12 5.95
N ALA A 247 16.34 -11.45 4.66
CA ALA A 247 15.32 -12.31 4.04
C ALA A 247 15.24 -13.70 4.71
N GLU A 248 16.40 -14.24 5.11
CA GLU A 248 16.47 -15.52 5.85
C GLU A 248 15.81 -15.40 7.24
N ALA A 249 16.14 -14.35 8.01
CA ALA A 249 15.62 -14.20 9.37
C ALA A 249 14.13 -13.82 9.39
N LEU A 250 13.68 -12.98 8.45
CA LEU A 250 12.27 -12.66 8.27
C LEU A 250 11.42 -13.89 7.96
N ALA A 251 11.94 -14.82 7.16
CA ALA A 251 11.23 -16.04 6.84
C ALA A 251 10.98 -16.94 8.06
N GLU A 252 11.80 -16.84 9.12
CA GLU A 252 11.60 -17.60 10.36
C GLU A 252 10.45 -17.05 11.23
N CYS A 253 10.16 -15.75 11.15
CA CYS A 253 9.10 -15.10 11.92
C CYS A 253 7.83 -14.80 11.09
N ALA A 254 7.88 -14.98 9.77
CA ALA A 254 6.74 -14.84 8.89
C ALA A 254 5.65 -15.87 9.19
N SER A 255 4.38 -15.42 9.14
CA SER A 255 3.22 -16.31 9.23
C SER A 255 2.43 -16.31 7.92
N LEU A 256 1.96 -17.49 7.50
CA LEU A 256 1.09 -17.61 6.33
C LEU A 256 -0.37 -17.46 6.76
N ASN A 257 -1.04 -16.45 6.25
CA ASN A 257 -2.43 -16.21 6.57
C ASN A 257 -3.33 -16.93 5.54
N GLN A 258 -3.76 -18.16 5.86
CA GLN A 258 -4.64 -18.97 5.01
C GLN A 258 -6.10 -18.46 4.97
N SER A 259 -6.43 -17.40 5.72
CA SER A 259 -7.79 -16.83 5.81
C SER A 259 -8.01 -15.60 4.92
N SER A 260 -7.00 -15.19 4.16
CA SER A 260 -7.02 -13.95 3.37
C SER A 260 -7.18 -14.22 1.87
N SER A 261 -8.12 -15.09 1.49
CA SER A 261 -8.68 -15.10 0.13
C SER A 261 -10.07 -14.44 0.08
N ASN A 262 -10.57 -13.93 1.22
CA ASN A 262 -11.89 -13.31 1.35
C ASN A 262 -11.87 -11.80 1.64
N SER A 263 -10.93 -11.09 1.04
CA SER A 263 -11.06 -9.66 0.77
C SER A 263 -10.56 -9.31 -0.62
N MET A 264 -10.85 -10.15 -1.62
CA MET A 264 -11.03 -9.62 -2.96
C MET A 264 -12.42 -8.99 -2.96
N LEU A 265 -12.47 -7.67 -2.71
CA LEU A 265 -13.39 -6.86 -3.50
C LEU A 265 -13.11 -7.27 -4.94
N GLU A 266 -14.18 -7.67 -5.59
CA GLU A 266 -14.29 -8.11 -6.98
C GLU A 266 -13.15 -7.54 -7.84
N GLU A 267 -12.54 -8.39 -8.67
CA GLU A 267 -11.97 -7.92 -9.94
C GLU A 267 -13.12 -7.34 -10.77
N GLU A 268 -13.62 -6.17 -10.38
CA GLU A 268 -14.25 -5.21 -11.28
C GLU A 268 -13.14 -4.83 -12.25
N GLY A 269 -13.01 -5.61 -13.32
CA GLY A 269 -11.96 -5.44 -14.31
C GLY A 269 -11.95 -4.01 -14.77
N ILE A 270 -10.90 -3.25 -14.40
CA ILE A 270 -10.63 -1.83 -14.72
C ILE A 270 -11.86 -1.17 -15.32
N SER A 271 -12.93 -1.07 -14.51
CA SER A 271 -13.96 -0.11 -14.81
C SER A 271 -13.24 1.17 -14.48
N GLN A 272 -12.78 1.89 -15.50
CA GLN A 272 -12.73 3.34 -15.36
C GLN A 272 -14.13 3.69 -14.87
N HIS A 273 -14.32 3.80 -13.55
CA HIS A 273 -15.54 4.35 -12.99
C HIS A 273 -15.66 5.66 -13.73
N SER A 274 -16.60 5.69 -14.68
CA SER A 274 -16.77 6.81 -15.58
C SER A 274 -16.91 7.99 -14.67
N ILE A 275 -15.86 8.82 -14.58
CA ILE A 275 -15.79 9.92 -13.65
C ILE A 275 -17.07 10.68 -13.89
N SER A 276 -17.98 10.63 -12.91
CA SER A 276 -19.27 11.28 -13.09
C SER A 276 -18.96 12.75 -13.37
N ASP A 277 -19.80 13.43 -14.16
CA ASP A 277 -19.65 14.88 -14.36
C ASP A 277 -19.64 15.65 -13.02
N GLU A 278 -20.07 15.01 -11.93
CA GLU A 278 -20.11 15.52 -10.55
C GLU A 278 -18.74 15.49 -9.84
N GLY A 279 -17.77 14.71 -10.30
CA GLY A 279 -16.40 14.62 -9.73
C GLY A 279 -16.26 13.60 -8.60
N ALA A 280 -15.02 13.17 -8.33
CA ALA A 280 -14.71 12.21 -7.27
C ALA A 280 -14.56 12.89 -5.89
N PRO A 281 -14.85 12.21 -4.77
CA PRO A 281 -14.62 12.80 -3.45
C PRO A 281 -13.12 12.96 -3.16
N LEU A 282 -12.77 13.81 -2.19
CA LEU A 282 -11.41 13.85 -1.64
C LEU A 282 -11.14 12.62 -0.77
N SER A 283 -9.91 12.10 -0.78
CA SER A 283 -9.46 11.18 0.29
C SER A 283 -9.54 11.87 1.66
N PHE A 284 -9.42 11.13 2.75
CA PHE A 284 -9.38 11.74 4.08
C PHE A 284 -8.16 12.66 4.25
N ALA A 285 -7.00 12.25 3.74
CA ALA A 285 -5.79 13.07 3.73
C ALA A 285 -6.01 14.37 2.94
N GLN A 286 -6.53 14.27 1.71
CA GLN A 286 -6.82 15.43 0.87
C GLN A 286 -7.86 16.37 1.52
N ALA A 287 -8.89 15.84 2.19
CA ALA A 287 -9.86 16.68 2.88
C ALA A 287 -9.25 17.43 4.07
N PHE A 288 -8.40 16.76 4.85
CA PHE A 288 -7.67 17.41 5.94
C PHE A 288 -6.75 18.53 5.43
N LEU A 289 -6.00 18.28 4.35
CA LEU A 289 -5.15 19.27 3.70
C LEU A 289 -5.95 20.42 3.09
N TRP A 290 -7.11 20.13 2.47
CA TRP A 290 -8.01 21.13 1.93
C TRP A 290 -8.53 22.08 3.01
N ASP A 291 -9.00 21.54 4.15
CA ASP A 291 -9.47 22.35 5.26
C ASP A 291 -8.36 23.28 5.79
N ALA A 292 -7.12 22.79 5.87
CA ALA A 292 -5.96 23.59 6.25
C ALA A 292 -5.61 24.67 5.20
N HIS A 293 -5.72 24.34 3.91
CA HIS A 293 -5.57 25.30 2.80
C HIS A 293 -6.63 26.41 2.85
N ILE A 294 -7.88 26.10 3.17
CA ILE A 294 -8.92 27.11 3.41
C ILE A 294 -8.59 27.97 4.63
N ALA A 295 -8.22 27.35 5.76
CA ALA A 295 -7.96 28.03 7.03
C ALA A 295 -6.79 29.03 6.96
N THR A 296 -5.79 28.74 6.12
CA THR A 296 -4.63 29.62 5.85
C THR A 296 -4.90 30.70 4.79
N GLY A 297 -6.13 30.79 4.29
CA GLY A 297 -6.50 31.78 3.28
C GLY A 297 -6.02 31.44 1.87
N LYS A 298 -5.82 30.15 1.58
CA LYS A 298 -5.33 29.63 0.29
C LYS A 298 -3.97 30.21 -0.12
N CYS A 299 -3.03 30.34 0.82
CA CYS A 299 -1.68 30.82 0.53
C CYS A 299 -0.76 29.70 -0.03
N ALA A 300 0.48 30.05 -0.35
CA ALA A 300 1.46 29.16 -0.97
C ALA A 300 2.10 28.13 -0.01
N ILE A 301 1.73 28.10 1.28
CA ILE A 301 2.39 27.25 2.29
C ILE A 301 2.30 25.74 2.02
N PHE A 302 1.31 25.32 1.21
CA PHE A 302 1.13 23.93 0.79
C PHE A 302 1.70 23.63 -0.59
N ASN A 303 2.46 24.57 -1.16
CA ASN A 303 3.27 24.28 -2.33
C ASN A 303 4.55 23.56 -1.92
N LEU A 304 5.05 22.74 -2.84
CA LEU A 304 6.35 22.11 -2.80
C LEU A 304 7.22 22.76 -3.90
N PRO A 305 8.03 23.78 -3.56
CA PRO A 305 8.82 24.53 -4.53
C PRO A 305 10.17 23.85 -4.78
N PHE A 306 10.17 22.70 -5.45
CA PHE A 306 11.40 22.02 -5.78
C PHE A 306 12.17 22.79 -6.85
N ALA A 307 13.49 22.82 -6.71
CA ALA A 307 14.39 23.35 -7.72
C ALA A 307 15.51 22.34 -7.96
N MET A 308 15.85 22.09 -9.22
CA MET A 308 16.88 21.12 -9.62
C MET A 308 17.88 21.80 -10.55
N ARG A 309 19.16 21.58 -10.30
CA ARG A 309 20.25 22.00 -11.18
C ARG A 309 20.72 20.80 -11.99
N PHE A 310 20.87 20.97 -13.30
CA PHE A 310 21.41 19.94 -14.17
C PHE A 310 22.91 20.17 -14.44
N ASP A 311 23.66 19.08 -14.57
CA ASP A 311 25.10 19.12 -14.84
C ASP A 311 25.42 19.19 -16.35
N ALA A 312 24.42 18.94 -17.21
CA ALA A 312 24.51 19.10 -18.66
C ALA A 312 23.21 19.68 -19.24
N GLU A 313 23.23 20.01 -20.53
CA GLU A 313 22.06 20.56 -21.24
C GLU A 313 20.99 19.48 -21.46
N VAL A 314 19.77 19.78 -21.04
CA VAL A 314 18.54 19.00 -21.19
C VAL A 314 17.81 19.45 -22.44
N ASP A 315 17.30 18.49 -23.21
CA ASP A 315 16.34 18.76 -24.29
C ASP A 315 14.98 19.10 -23.67
N GLU A 316 14.68 20.40 -23.58
CA GLU A 316 13.48 20.92 -22.91
C GLU A 316 12.18 20.47 -23.59
N GLU A 317 12.18 20.22 -24.91
CA GLU A 317 10.97 19.73 -25.61
C GLU A 317 10.77 18.23 -25.35
N ALA A 318 11.84 17.43 -25.36
CA ALA A 318 11.75 16.03 -24.94
C ALA A 318 11.30 15.91 -23.49
N PHE A 319 11.81 16.77 -22.59
CA PHE A 319 11.39 16.84 -21.18
C PHE A 319 9.91 17.19 -21.06
N LYS A 320 9.44 18.20 -21.79
CA LYS A 320 8.03 18.59 -21.80
C LYS A 320 7.13 17.44 -22.27
N LEU A 321 7.50 16.73 -23.33
CA LEU A 321 6.74 15.58 -23.82
C LEU A 321 6.75 14.42 -22.79
N ALA A 322 7.89 14.17 -22.17
CA ALA A 322 8.02 13.15 -21.13
C ALA A 322 7.15 13.46 -19.91
N PHE A 323 7.13 14.73 -19.47
CA PHE A 323 6.28 15.16 -18.37
C PHE A 323 4.79 15.11 -18.75
N LEU A 324 4.44 15.40 -20.01
CA LEU A 324 3.08 15.23 -20.52
C LEU A 324 2.63 13.76 -20.44
N ASP A 325 3.51 12.80 -20.73
CA ASP A 325 3.21 11.37 -20.56
C ASP A 325 2.88 11.01 -19.11
N LEU A 326 3.57 11.64 -18.16
CA LEU A 326 3.28 11.46 -16.73
C LEU A 326 1.95 12.09 -16.32
N LEU A 327 1.58 13.26 -16.88
CA LEU A 327 0.25 13.85 -16.67
C LEU A 327 -0.87 12.93 -17.19
N ILE A 328 -0.64 12.26 -18.33
CA ILE A 328 -1.59 11.32 -18.90
C ILE A 328 -1.71 10.08 -18.02
N ARG A 329 -0.56 9.49 -17.65
CA ARG A 329 -0.45 8.29 -16.82
C ARG A 329 -1.04 8.46 -15.42
N HIS A 330 -0.76 9.58 -14.76
CA HIS A 330 -1.16 9.85 -13.39
C HIS A 330 -2.25 10.93 -13.33
N THR A 331 -3.51 10.50 -13.26
CA THR A 331 -4.68 11.40 -13.26
C THR A 331 -4.63 12.44 -12.14
N GLY A 332 -4.01 12.12 -11.00
CA GLY A 332 -3.83 13.03 -9.87
C GLY A 332 -3.14 14.34 -10.26
N LEU A 333 -2.13 14.29 -11.14
CA LEU A 333 -1.37 15.48 -11.56
C LEU A 333 -2.18 16.44 -12.45
N ARG A 334 -3.25 15.94 -13.10
CA ARG A 334 -4.15 16.71 -13.96
C ARG A 334 -5.54 16.88 -13.34
N THR A 335 -5.60 16.97 -12.01
CA THR A 335 -6.84 17.12 -11.25
C THR A 335 -7.02 18.53 -10.73
N LEU A 336 -8.23 19.08 -10.92
CA LEU A 336 -8.70 20.29 -10.26
C LEU A 336 -9.48 19.96 -8.98
N PHE A 337 -9.45 20.87 -8.02
CA PHE A 337 -10.18 20.81 -6.76
C PHE A 337 -11.26 21.89 -6.74
N VAL A 338 -12.49 21.49 -7.04
CA VAL A 338 -13.62 22.41 -7.21
C VAL A 338 -14.41 22.48 -5.91
N ASP A 339 -14.51 23.69 -5.35
CA ASP A 339 -15.31 23.97 -4.17
C ASP A 339 -16.81 23.91 -4.49
N MET A 340 -17.55 23.01 -3.84
CA MET A 340 -18.99 22.78 -4.02
C MET A 340 -19.70 22.88 -2.65
N ASP A 341 -21.02 23.10 -2.66
CA ASP A 341 -21.81 23.12 -1.41
C ASP A 341 -21.70 21.76 -0.69
N GLY A 342 -20.90 21.70 0.39
CA GLY A 342 -20.64 20.48 1.17
C GLY A 342 -19.19 19.99 1.17
N GLY A 343 -18.28 20.61 0.41
CA GLY A 343 -16.85 20.29 0.36
C GLY A 343 -16.30 20.34 -1.06
N ALA A 344 -14.97 20.27 -1.20
CA ALA A 344 -14.35 20.20 -2.51
C ALA A 344 -14.43 18.80 -3.13
N VAL A 345 -14.52 18.74 -4.46
CA VAL A 345 -14.48 17.52 -5.27
C VAL A 345 -13.29 17.55 -6.22
N GLN A 346 -12.81 16.37 -6.59
CA GLN A 346 -11.75 16.16 -7.57
C GLN A 346 -12.34 16.06 -8.98
N ARG A 347 -11.85 16.90 -9.89
CA ARG A 347 -12.23 16.87 -11.31
C ARG A 347 -11.00 16.67 -12.18
N VAL A 348 -10.91 15.49 -12.79
CA VAL A 348 -9.83 15.15 -13.70
C VAL A 348 -10.02 15.87 -15.04
N ILE A 349 -8.96 16.51 -15.53
CA ILE A 349 -8.95 17.11 -16.87
C ILE A 349 -8.74 16.03 -17.92
N PRO A 350 -9.63 15.88 -18.92
CA PRO A 350 -9.43 14.94 -20.02
C PRO A 350 -8.16 15.23 -20.81
N GLU A 351 -7.53 14.20 -21.35
CA GLU A 351 -6.24 14.30 -22.06
C GLU A 351 -6.31 15.28 -23.23
N GLN A 352 -7.40 15.25 -24.00
CA GLN A 352 -7.62 16.15 -25.13
C GLN A 352 -7.71 17.63 -24.74
N ASP A 353 -7.99 17.94 -23.47
CA ASP A 353 -8.17 19.31 -22.98
C ASP A 353 -6.89 19.86 -22.34
N LEU A 354 -5.86 19.02 -22.10
CA LEU A 354 -4.60 19.42 -21.46
C LEU A 354 -3.89 20.56 -22.20
N SER A 355 -4.00 20.63 -23.54
CA SER A 355 -3.41 21.73 -24.33
C SER A 355 -4.00 23.10 -24.02
N SER A 356 -5.14 23.16 -23.33
CA SER A 356 -5.78 24.41 -22.90
C SER A 356 -5.16 24.99 -21.62
N TYR A 357 -4.30 24.23 -20.94
CA TYR A 357 -3.66 24.61 -19.69
C TYR A 357 -2.17 24.89 -19.92
N VAL A 358 -1.68 25.97 -19.33
CA VAL A 358 -0.25 26.30 -19.35
C VAL A 358 0.37 25.83 -18.04
N TRP A 359 1.25 24.83 -18.13
CA TRP A 359 1.93 24.22 -16.99
C TRP A 359 3.44 24.08 -17.20
N PHE A 360 3.92 24.32 -18.43
CA PHE A 360 5.33 24.21 -18.81
C PHE A 360 5.84 25.51 -19.44
N TRP A 361 7.08 25.90 -19.10
CA TRP A 361 7.78 27.03 -19.70
C TRP A 361 9.25 26.67 -19.96
N ASN A 362 9.69 26.86 -21.20
CA ASN A 362 11.11 26.72 -21.57
C ASN A 362 11.96 27.83 -20.95
N SER A 363 13.28 27.65 -20.95
CA SER A 363 14.24 28.65 -20.48
C SER A 363 14.15 29.97 -21.25
N SER A 364 13.80 29.94 -22.54
CA SER A 364 13.55 31.15 -23.33
C SER A 364 12.28 31.91 -22.93
N GLU A 365 11.38 31.27 -22.17
CA GLU A 365 10.09 31.80 -21.72
C GLU A 365 10.12 32.21 -20.23
N ALA A 366 11.29 32.19 -19.60
CA ALA A 366 11.48 32.53 -18.19
C ALA A 366 11.14 34.00 -17.89
N GLY A 367 11.47 34.93 -18.80
CA GLY A 367 11.21 36.36 -18.61
C GLY A 367 11.85 36.90 -17.32
N ASP A 368 11.07 37.60 -16.50
CA ASP A 368 11.48 38.13 -15.20
C ASP A 368 11.23 37.16 -14.02
N ALA A 369 10.82 35.92 -14.29
CA ALA A 369 10.60 34.93 -13.23
C ALA A 369 11.92 34.54 -12.55
N SER A 370 11.82 34.23 -11.26
CA SER A 370 12.89 33.65 -10.44
C SER A 370 12.37 32.46 -9.63
N LEU A 371 13.28 31.68 -9.05
CA LEU A 371 12.93 30.58 -8.14
C LEU A 371 12.08 31.08 -6.96
N GLU A 372 12.40 32.26 -6.41
CA GLU A 372 11.62 32.87 -5.33
C GLU A 372 10.21 33.25 -5.78
N SER A 373 10.06 33.78 -7.00
CA SER A 373 8.75 34.14 -7.53
C SER A 373 7.89 32.92 -7.86
N GLU A 374 8.49 31.81 -8.32
CA GLU A 374 7.79 30.55 -8.54
C GLU A 374 7.42 29.92 -7.19
N ALA A 375 8.31 29.92 -6.20
CA ALA A 375 8.01 29.41 -4.86
C ALA A 375 6.86 30.16 -4.17
N ALA A 376 6.75 31.47 -4.40
CA ALA A 376 5.68 32.32 -3.86
C ALA A 376 4.36 32.27 -4.68
N TYR A 377 4.30 31.50 -5.77
CA TYR A 377 3.10 31.43 -6.60
C TYR A 377 1.92 30.83 -5.83
N VAL A 378 0.72 31.38 -5.98
CA VAL A 378 -0.49 30.86 -5.32
C VAL A 378 -1.40 30.25 -6.36
N PHE A 379 -1.62 28.93 -6.29
CA PHE A 379 -2.49 28.21 -7.20
C PHE A 379 -3.98 28.49 -6.93
N ASP A 380 -4.76 28.71 -7.99
CA ASP A 380 -6.22 28.53 -7.96
C ASP A 380 -6.56 27.09 -8.34
N LEU A 381 -6.53 26.19 -7.34
CA LEU A 381 -6.72 24.75 -7.52
C LEU A 381 -8.03 24.36 -8.23
N GLY A 382 -9.02 25.24 -8.31
CA GLY A 382 -10.28 25.00 -9.03
C GLY A 382 -10.23 25.38 -10.51
N LYS A 383 -9.16 26.02 -11.01
CA LYS A 383 -9.08 26.60 -12.36
C LYS A 383 -7.79 26.33 -13.12
N GLU A 384 -6.70 25.96 -12.45
CA GLU A 384 -5.42 25.64 -13.09
C GLU A 384 -4.86 24.33 -12.58
N LEU A 385 -3.97 23.72 -13.37
CA LEU A 385 -3.28 22.51 -12.94
C LEU A 385 -2.41 22.83 -11.71
N PRO A 386 -2.38 21.95 -10.70
CA PRO A 386 -1.68 22.19 -9.44
C PRO A 386 -0.16 22.00 -9.55
N LEU A 387 0.44 22.35 -10.70
CA LEU A 387 1.87 22.26 -10.96
C LEU A 387 2.34 23.27 -12.01
N ARG A 388 3.62 23.63 -11.91
CA ARG A 388 4.36 24.48 -12.84
C ARG A 388 5.78 23.92 -13.01
N VAL A 389 6.17 23.72 -14.26
CA VAL A 389 7.49 23.22 -14.67
C VAL A 389 8.15 24.31 -15.49
N ARG A 390 9.18 24.96 -14.95
CA ARG A 390 9.83 26.11 -15.61
C ARG A 390 11.34 25.96 -15.62
N PHE A 391 11.91 25.96 -16.82
CA PHE A 391 13.36 26.03 -16.99
C PHE A 391 13.86 27.47 -16.87
N PHE A 392 15.06 27.60 -16.32
CA PHE A 392 15.90 28.79 -16.28
C PHE A 392 17.25 28.42 -16.86
N LYS A 393 17.90 29.37 -17.52
CA LYS A 393 19.28 29.21 -18.02
C LYS A 393 20.13 30.32 -17.45
N ASP A 394 21.18 29.97 -16.74
CA ASP A 394 22.15 30.93 -16.25
C ASP A 394 22.96 31.48 -17.44
N GLU A 395 22.88 32.79 -17.69
CA GLU A 395 23.51 33.41 -18.86
C GLU A 395 25.05 33.36 -18.83
N GLN A 396 25.66 33.20 -17.66
CA GLN A 396 27.12 33.24 -17.49
C GLN A 396 27.75 31.85 -17.68
N THR A 397 27.11 30.83 -17.12
CA THR A 397 27.59 29.45 -17.07
C THR A 397 26.94 28.58 -18.15
N GLY A 398 25.78 28.98 -18.67
CA GLY A 398 24.95 28.18 -19.56
C GLY A 398 24.18 27.07 -18.85
N GLN A 399 24.32 26.95 -17.53
CA GLN A 399 23.71 25.88 -16.74
C GLN A 399 22.19 26.03 -16.68
N GLN A 400 21.48 24.91 -16.81
CA GLN A 400 20.03 24.87 -16.69
C GLN A 400 19.60 24.54 -15.25
N VAL A 401 18.58 25.25 -14.81
CA VAL A 401 17.88 25.01 -13.54
C VAL A 401 16.41 24.84 -13.84
N LEU A 402 15.77 23.85 -13.23
CA LEU A 402 14.33 23.62 -13.32
C LEU A 402 13.68 23.99 -11.99
N SER A 403 12.68 24.88 -12.03
CA SER A 403 11.68 24.98 -10.98
C SER A 403 10.57 23.97 -11.26
N PHE A 404 10.40 23.03 -10.33
CA PHE A 404 9.29 22.09 -10.30
C PHE A 404 8.41 22.45 -9.09
N LEU A 405 7.48 23.38 -9.31
CA LEU A 405 6.53 23.79 -8.29
C LEU A 405 5.28 22.93 -8.41
N ILE A 406 4.85 22.30 -7.32
CA ILE A 406 3.67 21.44 -7.30
C ILE A 406 2.92 21.61 -5.99
N HIS A 407 1.58 21.59 -6.02
CA HIS A 407 0.77 21.68 -4.81
C HIS A 407 0.70 20.32 -4.13
N HIS A 408 0.81 20.28 -2.80
CA HIS A 408 0.80 19.06 -2.00
C HIS A 408 -0.52 18.26 -2.09
N MET A 409 -1.56 18.77 -2.75
CA MET A 409 -2.85 18.08 -2.94
C MET A 409 -2.79 16.94 -3.98
N VAL A 410 -1.75 16.94 -4.83
CA VAL A 410 -1.60 15.98 -5.94
C VAL A 410 -0.34 15.15 -5.86
N ILE A 411 0.52 15.39 -4.87
CA ILE A 411 1.78 14.68 -4.73
C ILE A 411 2.17 14.60 -3.26
N ASP A 412 2.86 13.53 -2.92
CA ASP A 412 3.59 13.36 -1.66
C ASP A 412 4.99 12.79 -1.93
N GLU A 413 5.77 12.57 -0.88
CA GLU A 413 7.15 12.10 -1.00
C GLU A 413 7.26 10.74 -1.69
N TRP A 414 6.40 9.78 -1.34
CA TRP A 414 6.34 8.49 -2.02
C TRP A 414 6.03 8.68 -3.51
N SER A 415 5.07 9.54 -3.85
CA SER A 415 4.73 9.84 -5.24
C SER A 415 5.91 10.42 -6.00
N LEU A 416 6.73 11.27 -5.36
CA LEU A 416 7.93 11.82 -5.98
C LEU A 416 8.97 10.73 -6.29
N ASN A 417 9.16 9.79 -5.37
CA ASN A 417 10.05 8.65 -5.56
C ASN A 417 9.58 7.70 -6.67
N ASN A 418 8.29 7.65 -6.97
CA ASN A 418 7.77 6.96 -8.15
C ASN A 418 7.89 7.80 -9.43
N LEU A 419 7.60 9.09 -9.34
CA LEU A 419 7.47 10.00 -10.49
C LEU A 419 8.82 10.27 -11.18
N MET A 420 9.89 10.45 -10.41
CA MET A 420 11.20 10.84 -10.97
C MET A 420 11.87 9.73 -11.80
N PRO A 421 11.88 8.45 -11.38
CA PRO A 421 12.34 7.36 -12.24
C PRO A 421 11.49 7.21 -13.52
N GLU A 422 10.16 7.34 -13.42
CA GLU A 422 9.28 7.31 -14.58
C GLU A 422 9.52 8.49 -15.53
N LEU A 423 9.87 9.67 -15.00
CA LEU A 423 10.29 10.84 -15.79
C LEU A 423 11.57 10.55 -16.56
N SER A 424 12.57 9.91 -15.94
CA SER A 424 13.81 9.53 -16.61
C SER A 424 13.54 8.54 -17.77
N LYS A 425 12.71 7.50 -17.51
CA LYS A 425 12.27 6.53 -18.53
C LYS A 425 11.51 7.20 -19.69
N ALA A 426 10.60 8.12 -19.38
CA ALA A 426 9.85 8.87 -20.39
C ALA A 426 10.74 9.81 -21.19
N TYR A 427 11.67 10.50 -20.53
CA TYR A 427 12.63 11.37 -21.18
C TYR A 427 13.48 10.61 -22.19
N LEU A 428 14.04 9.45 -21.80
CA LEU A 428 14.82 8.60 -22.71
C LEU A 428 14.01 8.21 -23.96
N ALA A 429 12.76 7.77 -23.79
CA ALA A 429 11.90 7.41 -24.92
C ALA A 429 11.66 8.61 -25.85
N ARG A 430 11.40 9.80 -25.28
CA ARG A 430 11.11 11.02 -26.04
C ARG A 430 12.32 11.57 -26.78
N VAL A 431 13.51 11.50 -26.20
CA VAL A 431 14.77 11.83 -26.89
C VAL A 431 14.98 10.93 -28.12
N GLN A 432 14.53 9.67 -28.06
CA GLN A 432 14.57 8.73 -29.19
C GLN A 432 13.41 8.91 -30.19
N GLY A 433 12.48 9.85 -29.94
CA GLY A 433 11.29 10.05 -30.76
C GLY A 433 10.22 8.96 -30.61
N LEU A 434 10.23 8.24 -29.48
CA LEU A 434 9.28 7.18 -29.14
C LEU A 434 8.30 7.64 -28.04
N GLU A 435 7.25 6.86 -27.83
CA GLU A 435 6.39 6.96 -26.64
C GLU A 435 6.92 6.02 -25.55
N PRO A 436 6.84 6.39 -24.26
CA PRO A 436 7.22 5.49 -23.18
C PRO A 436 6.27 4.28 -23.10
N THR A 437 6.84 3.13 -22.73
CA THR A 437 6.08 1.92 -22.42
C THR A 437 6.07 1.66 -20.92
N TRP A 438 4.89 1.40 -20.37
CA TRP A 438 4.69 1.12 -18.96
C TRP A 438 4.42 -0.36 -18.72
N ASP A 439 5.06 -0.94 -17.72
CA ASP A 439 4.97 -2.37 -17.45
C ASP A 439 3.62 -2.76 -16.82
N LYS A 440 2.97 -1.80 -16.13
CA LYS A 440 1.64 -1.94 -15.52
C LYS A 440 0.88 -0.61 -15.51
N PRO A 441 -0.47 -0.65 -15.46
CA PRO A 441 -1.27 0.55 -15.28
C PRO A 441 -1.00 1.19 -13.91
N ALA A 442 -1.11 2.52 -13.84
CA ALA A 442 -1.08 3.25 -12.58
C ALA A 442 -2.52 3.41 -12.08
N ASN A 443 -2.80 2.93 -10.87
CA ASN A 443 -4.11 3.09 -10.26
C ASN A 443 -4.35 4.56 -9.88
N SER A 444 -5.60 5.00 -9.92
CA SER A 444 -5.98 6.39 -9.69
C SER A 444 -6.24 6.69 -8.21
N ILE A 445 -5.75 7.84 -7.72
CA ILE A 445 -6.08 8.35 -6.37
C ILE A 445 -7.59 8.63 -6.22
N HIS A 446 -8.32 8.86 -7.31
CA HIS A 446 -9.76 9.08 -7.27
C HIS A 446 -10.53 7.81 -6.89
N ASP A 447 -10.05 6.66 -7.37
CA ASP A 447 -10.63 5.36 -7.04
C ASP A 447 -10.33 5.03 -5.58
N TYR A 448 -9.09 5.27 -5.14
CA TYR A 448 -8.70 5.16 -3.74
C TYR A 448 -9.61 6.02 -2.84
N ALA A 449 -9.81 7.30 -3.20
CA ALA A 449 -10.63 8.21 -2.43
C ALA A 449 -12.09 7.76 -2.35
N THR A 450 -12.66 7.26 -3.45
CA THR A 450 -14.03 6.74 -3.50
C THR A 450 -14.18 5.54 -2.56
N ILE A 451 -13.33 4.51 -2.73
CA ILE A 451 -13.35 3.30 -1.92
C ILE A 451 -13.11 3.62 -0.43
N GLN A 452 -12.16 4.50 -0.13
CA GLN A 452 -11.88 4.91 1.24
C GLN A 452 -13.10 5.60 1.89
N ARG A 453 -13.83 6.43 1.13
CA ARG A 453 -15.03 7.12 1.63
C ARG A 453 -16.18 6.17 1.89
N GLU A 454 -16.36 5.18 1.03
CA GLU A 454 -17.36 4.12 1.20
C GLU A 454 -17.04 3.23 2.41
N ARG A 455 -15.77 2.85 2.57
CA ARG A 455 -15.29 2.08 3.73
C ARG A 455 -15.46 2.85 5.04
N GLY A 456 -15.25 4.16 5.02
CA GLY A 456 -15.27 5.00 6.20
C GLY A 456 -14.03 4.86 7.09
N VAL A 457 -14.06 5.54 8.24
CA VAL A 457 -12.97 5.48 9.24
C VAL A 457 -13.08 4.18 10.04
N ASN A 458 -11.97 3.45 10.17
CA ASN A 458 -11.92 2.24 10.98
C ASN A 458 -12.05 2.58 12.48
N ALA A 459 -13.09 2.03 13.13
CA ALA A 459 -13.37 2.28 14.54
C ALA A 459 -12.33 1.68 15.50
N VAL A 460 -11.69 0.56 15.14
CA VAL A 460 -10.63 -0.07 15.94
C VAL A 460 -9.39 0.82 15.96
N ASP A 461 -8.96 1.29 14.79
CA ASP A 461 -7.81 2.17 14.65
C ASP A 461 -8.05 3.51 15.35
N LEU A 462 -9.27 4.05 15.26
CA LEU A 462 -9.65 5.26 15.97
C LEU A 462 -9.59 5.07 17.49
N ALA A 463 -10.12 3.95 18.00
CA ALA A 463 -10.07 3.64 19.42
C ALA A 463 -8.62 3.51 19.95
N TYR A 464 -7.73 2.90 19.16
CA TYR A 464 -6.30 2.81 19.47
C TYR A 464 -5.70 4.22 19.70
N TRP A 465 -5.92 5.14 18.77
CA TRP A 465 -5.37 6.50 18.89
C TRP A 465 -5.95 7.27 20.06
N VAL A 466 -7.27 7.18 20.26
CA VAL A 466 -7.94 7.83 21.40
C VAL A 466 -7.37 7.32 22.72
N GLU A 467 -7.16 6.00 22.87
CA GLU A 467 -6.55 5.42 24.07
C GLU A 467 -5.13 5.96 24.32
N ARG A 468 -4.26 5.96 23.30
CA ARG A 468 -2.85 6.35 23.42
C ARG A 468 -2.67 7.85 23.69
N LEU A 469 -3.59 8.68 23.21
CA LEU A 469 -3.50 10.14 23.29
C LEU A 469 -4.38 10.74 24.39
N GLN A 470 -5.17 9.94 25.10
CA GLN A 470 -6.01 10.40 26.19
C GLN A 470 -5.19 11.10 27.29
N GLY A 471 -5.54 12.37 27.54
CA GLY A 471 -4.91 13.17 28.59
C GLY A 471 -3.45 13.56 28.29
N ALA A 472 -3.04 13.56 27.02
CA ALA A 472 -1.75 14.08 26.59
C ALA A 472 -1.65 15.60 26.77
N THR A 473 -0.46 16.09 27.14
CA THR A 473 -0.17 17.53 27.15
C THR A 473 -0.21 18.08 25.74
N ARG A 474 -0.92 19.20 25.55
CA ARG A 474 -1.11 19.83 24.23
C ARG A 474 -0.02 20.87 23.95
N GLY A 475 0.45 20.91 22.71
CA GLY A 475 1.45 21.87 22.24
C GLY A 475 2.81 21.68 22.90
N LEU A 476 3.66 22.70 22.78
CA LEU A 476 4.98 22.73 23.40
C LEU A 476 5.17 24.03 24.19
N ASP A 477 5.40 23.89 25.49
CA ASP A 477 5.79 24.98 26.39
C ASP A 477 7.23 24.77 26.88
N LEU A 478 8.16 25.52 26.31
CA LEU A 478 9.53 25.61 26.81
C LEU A 478 9.59 26.83 27.72
N ALA A 479 9.76 26.63 29.02
CA ALA A 479 9.63 27.62 30.10
C ALA A 479 10.57 28.85 30.03
N THR A 480 11.20 29.12 28.89
CA THR A 480 12.15 30.19 28.61
C THR A 480 11.98 30.74 27.19
N SER A 481 10.77 31.09 26.74
CA SER A 481 10.67 32.02 25.61
C SER A 481 10.95 33.44 26.10
N ASP A 482 12.17 33.93 25.86
CA ASP A 482 12.52 35.37 26.00
C ASP A 482 11.72 36.25 25.02
N VAL A 483 10.91 35.62 24.15
CA VAL A 483 9.97 36.28 23.27
C VAL A 483 8.74 36.68 24.10
N GLY A 484 8.66 37.96 24.47
CA GLY A 484 7.54 38.51 25.24
C GLY A 484 6.17 38.20 24.60
N GLN A 485 5.09 38.30 25.40
CA GLN A 485 3.71 38.03 24.97
C GLN A 485 3.44 38.50 23.54
N LEU A 486 3.15 37.53 22.67
CA LEU A 486 2.88 37.73 21.25
C LEU A 486 1.80 38.82 21.04
N PRO A 487 2.10 39.90 20.30
CA PRO A 487 1.09 40.79 19.76
C PRO A 487 0.09 40.04 18.89
N ALA A 488 -1.19 40.45 18.93
CA ALA A 488 -2.28 39.80 18.18
C ALA A 488 -2.16 39.90 16.64
N ASP A 489 -1.19 40.67 16.12
CA ASP A 489 -1.05 41.02 14.70
C ASP A 489 0.07 40.22 13.97
N ILE A 490 0.70 39.24 14.62
CA ILE A 490 1.77 38.43 13.99
C ILE A 490 1.17 37.38 13.05
N ASN A 491 1.71 37.29 11.83
CA ASN A 491 1.43 36.20 10.91
C ASN A 491 1.94 34.89 11.54
N PRO A 492 1.06 33.94 11.94
CA PRO A 492 1.44 32.83 12.82
C PRO A 492 2.35 31.79 12.17
N ILE A 493 2.72 31.96 10.90
CA ILE A 493 3.52 31.01 10.13
C ILE A 493 4.93 31.50 9.81
N GLU A 494 5.31 32.75 10.11
CA GLU A 494 6.66 33.25 9.82
C GLU A 494 7.71 32.40 10.56
N ALA A 495 8.68 31.89 9.80
CA ALA A 495 9.66 30.95 10.30
C ALA A 495 11.08 31.27 9.82
N ASN A 496 12.04 30.72 10.53
CA ASN A 496 13.42 30.63 10.09
C ASN A 496 13.86 29.18 10.28
N TRP A 497 14.99 28.81 9.70
CA TRP A 497 15.52 27.47 9.81
C TRP A 497 16.99 27.48 10.20
N LEU A 498 17.43 26.39 10.82
CA LEU A 498 18.85 26.12 11.04
C LEU A 498 19.15 24.66 10.76
N GLU A 499 20.37 24.40 10.30
CA GLU A 499 20.92 23.07 10.19
C GLU A 499 21.66 22.72 11.49
N ILE A 500 21.30 21.60 12.09
CA ILE A 500 22.00 21.01 13.23
C ILE A 500 23.13 20.16 12.65
N ASP A 501 24.35 20.68 12.70
CA ASP A 501 25.54 19.94 12.29
C ASP A 501 25.79 18.77 13.26
N LEU A 502 25.42 17.56 12.86
CA LEU A 502 25.68 16.33 13.61
C LEU A 502 27.12 15.82 13.44
N GLY A 503 27.88 16.37 12.50
CA GLY A 503 29.22 15.91 12.13
C GLY A 503 29.23 14.79 11.07
N THR A 504 30.40 14.55 10.47
CA THR A 504 30.54 13.66 9.30
C THR A 504 30.32 12.17 9.58
N HIS A 505 30.38 11.75 10.85
CA HIS A 505 30.18 10.35 11.25
C HIS A 505 28.82 10.14 11.93
N ALA A 506 27.91 11.11 11.83
CA ALA A 506 26.61 11.05 12.48
C ALA A 506 25.80 9.84 12.00
N HIS A 507 25.82 9.58 10.70
CA HIS A 507 25.13 8.42 10.12
C HIS A 507 25.64 7.11 10.72
N ASP A 508 26.95 6.86 10.70
CA ASP A 508 27.56 5.65 11.27
C ASP A 508 27.19 5.42 12.74
N VAL A 509 27.24 6.47 13.56
CA VAL A 509 26.93 6.37 15.00
C VAL A 509 25.45 6.10 15.22
N VAL A 510 24.57 6.83 14.52
CA VAL A 510 23.12 6.65 14.63
C VAL A 510 22.71 5.27 14.11
N SER A 511 23.26 4.83 12.98
CA SER A 511 23.06 3.50 12.41
C SER A 511 23.52 2.39 13.37
N SER A 512 24.67 2.57 14.03
CA SER A 512 25.15 1.62 15.05
C SER A 512 24.17 1.49 16.23
N ILE A 513 23.65 2.61 16.75
CA ILE A 513 22.61 2.60 17.81
C ILE A 513 21.34 1.94 17.28
N SER A 514 20.94 2.28 16.05
CA SER A 514 19.77 1.73 15.37
C SER A 514 19.80 0.21 15.39
N ARG A 515 20.91 -0.38 14.96
CA ARG A 515 21.14 -1.82 14.89
C ARG A 515 21.21 -2.48 16.26
N GLU A 516 21.97 -1.91 17.19
CA GLU A 516 22.09 -2.45 18.56
C GLU A 516 20.73 -2.49 19.28
N GLN A 517 19.82 -1.58 18.95
CA GLN A 517 18.51 -1.46 19.58
C GLN A 517 17.34 -1.99 18.75
N ASN A 518 17.59 -2.62 17.59
CA ASN A 518 16.55 -3.07 16.64
C ASN A 518 15.53 -1.96 16.33
N SER A 519 16.05 -0.76 16.04
CA SER A 519 15.27 0.45 15.80
C SER A 519 15.59 1.03 14.44
N SER A 520 14.82 2.02 14.00
CA SER A 520 15.12 2.81 12.81
C SER A 520 15.98 4.04 13.16
N ILE A 521 16.74 4.55 12.19
CA ILE A 521 17.46 5.83 12.31
C ILE A 521 16.50 6.94 12.72
N PHE A 522 15.30 6.95 12.14
CA PHE A 522 14.22 7.86 12.52
C PHE A 522 13.90 7.77 14.02
N SER A 523 13.69 6.57 14.58
CA SER A 523 13.39 6.36 16.01
C SER A 523 14.51 6.87 16.93
N VAL A 524 15.77 6.68 16.55
CA VAL A 524 16.92 7.18 17.31
C VAL A 524 16.94 8.71 17.34
N VAL A 525 16.84 9.35 16.17
CA VAL A 525 16.86 10.83 16.07
C VAL A 525 15.60 11.44 16.69
N TYR A 526 14.43 10.81 16.53
CA TYR A 526 13.17 11.21 17.16
C TYR A 526 13.27 11.18 18.68
N SER A 527 13.93 10.16 19.24
CA SER A 527 14.21 10.08 20.67
C SER A 527 15.16 11.18 21.13
N ALA A 528 16.15 11.56 20.31
CA ALA A 528 17.03 12.70 20.61
C ALA A 528 16.28 14.03 20.59
N ILE A 529 15.32 14.24 19.66
CA ILE A 529 14.41 15.39 19.65
C ILE A 529 13.62 15.42 20.97
N ALA A 530 12.95 14.31 21.30
CA ALA A 530 12.11 14.21 22.49
C ALA A 530 12.90 14.48 23.78
N GLN A 531 14.08 13.86 23.93
CA GLN A 531 14.96 14.03 25.09
C GLN A 531 15.48 15.47 25.20
N ALA A 532 15.93 16.08 24.09
CA ALA A 532 16.45 17.44 24.11
C ALA A 532 15.38 18.46 24.51
N LEU A 533 14.14 18.27 24.06
CA LEU A 533 12.99 19.09 24.43
C LEU A 533 12.55 18.86 25.88
N HIS A 534 12.55 17.60 26.34
CA HIS A 534 12.34 17.26 27.75
C HIS A 534 13.29 18.03 28.67
N GLU A 535 14.59 17.98 28.38
CA GLU A 535 15.61 18.66 29.16
C GLU A 535 15.56 20.19 29.01
N ALA A 536 15.01 20.71 27.92
CA ALA A 536 14.86 22.15 27.71
C ALA A 536 13.64 22.72 28.46
N GLY A 537 12.57 21.93 28.60
CA GLY A 537 11.30 22.37 29.19
C GLY A 537 10.93 21.77 30.55
N ASP A 538 11.71 20.81 31.08
CA ASP A 538 11.32 19.96 32.23
C ASP A 538 9.96 19.25 31.98
N LEU A 539 9.79 18.74 30.76
CA LEU A 539 8.51 18.19 30.29
C LEU A 539 8.25 16.81 30.93
N LYS A 540 7.02 16.52 31.35
CA LYS A 540 6.66 15.17 31.82
C LYS A 540 6.21 14.25 30.70
N ASP A 541 5.63 14.84 29.68
CA ASP A 541 5.25 14.21 28.44
C ASP A 541 5.32 15.22 27.29
N LEU A 542 5.43 14.71 26.07
CA LEU A 542 5.47 15.49 24.85
C LEU A 542 4.72 14.75 23.75
N VAL A 543 3.89 15.47 23.00
CA VAL A 543 3.27 14.93 21.78
C VAL A 543 4.03 15.46 20.58
N ILE A 544 4.56 14.54 19.77
CA ILE A 544 5.26 14.87 18.52
C ILE A 544 4.47 14.26 17.38
N GLY A 545 4.16 15.08 16.37
CA GLY A 545 3.56 14.64 15.12
C GLY A 545 4.61 14.08 14.16
N THR A 546 4.21 13.15 13.31
CA THR A 546 5.02 12.66 12.19
C THR A 546 4.12 12.29 11.00
N SER A 547 4.70 12.25 9.81
CA SER A 547 4.07 11.71 8.62
C SER A 547 4.01 10.18 8.66
N ALA A 548 2.95 9.62 8.08
CA ALA A 548 2.86 8.24 7.65
C ALA A 548 2.39 8.19 6.19
N SER A 549 2.74 7.14 5.45
CA SER A 549 2.44 7.02 4.01
C SER A 549 0.94 7.18 3.70
N GLY A 550 0.07 6.71 4.59
CA GLY A 550 -1.38 6.67 4.40
C GLY A 550 -1.85 5.66 3.36
N ARG A 551 -0.95 5.07 2.57
CA ARG A 551 -1.24 3.95 1.67
C ARG A 551 -1.36 2.65 2.47
N ASP A 552 -2.56 2.11 2.51
CA ASP A 552 -2.93 0.87 3.22
C ASP A 552 -3.27 -0.29 2.28
N ASP A 553 -3.17 -0.08 0.97
CA ASP A 553 -3.42 -1.08 -0.06
C ASP A 553 -2.30 -1.01 -1.11
N ALA A 554 -1.62 -2.14 -1.31
CA ALA A 554 -0.45 -2.23 -2.18
C ALA A 554 -0.76 -1.89 -3.64
N LYS A 555 -2.04 -2.02 -4.07
CA LYS A 555 -2.43 -1.66 -5.43
C LYS A 555 -2.21 -0.18 -5.74
N TYR A 556 -2.12 0.69 -4.74
CA TYR A 556 -1.87 2.12 -4.91
C TYR A 556 -0.41 2.54 -4.62
N PHE A 557 0.51 1.60 -4.43
CA PHE A 557 1.92 1.92 -4.17
C PHE A 557 2.62 2.61 -5.36
N ASP A 558 2.14 2.43 -6.59
CA ASP A 558 2.65 3.13 -7.77
C ASP A 558 1.77 4.32 -8.19
N SER A 559 0.75 4.66 -7.39
CA SER A 559 -0.12 5.80 -7.64
C SER A 559 0.54 7.11 -7.20
N VAL A 560 0.48 8.12 -8.06
CA VAL A 560 0.87 9.50 -7.75
C VAL A 560 -0.33 10.30 -7.26
N GLY A 561 -0.20 10.86 -6.05
CA GLY A 561 -1.27 11.58 -5.37
C GLY A 561 -0.90 11.96 -3.93
N TYR A 562 -1.78 12.66 -3.22
CA TYR A 562 -1.61 12.95 -1.79
C TYR A 562 -2.27 11.88 -0.92
N PHE A 563 -1.45 10.97 -0.38
CA PHE A 563 -1.89 9.92 0.53
C PHE A 563 -1.44 10.16 1.97
N THR A 564 -0.38 10.97 2.15
CA THR A 564 0.28 11.18 3.45
C THR A 564 -0.71 11.57 4.55
N THR A 565 -0.70 10.80 5.63
CA THR A 565 -1.44 11.08 6.86
C THR A 565 -0.50 11.62 7.93
N MET A 566 -1.05 12.32 8.91
CA MET A 566 -0.33 12.75 10.11
C MET A 566 -0.77 11.89 11.29
N VAL A 567 0.21 11.33 12.01
CA VAL A 567 0.00 10.64 13.28
C VAL A 567 0.71 11.38 14.41
N ALA A 568 0.33 11.10 15.65
CA ALA A 568 0.90 11.77 16.81
C ALA A 568 1.28 10.75 17.88
N HIS A 569 2.51 10.84 18.40
CA HIS A 569 2.98 9.95 19.46
C HIS A 569 3.19 10.74 20.75
N ARG A 570 2.64 10.21 21.85
CA ARG A 570 2.87 10.72 23.19
C ARG A 570 4.07 10.03 23.80
N VAL A 571 5.14 10.77 24.00
CA VAL A 571 6.34 10.32 24.70
C VAL A 571 6.21 10.67 26.18
N MET A 572 6.32 9.67 27.07
CA MET A 572 6.27 9.85 28.53
C MET A 572 7.68 9.74 29.11
N PHE A 573 8.14 10.77 29.80
CA PHE A 573 9.50 10.79 30.38
C PHE A 573 9.50 10.21 31.80
N LYS A 574 10.39 9.24 32.07
CA LYS A 574 10.52 8.62 33.39
C LYS A 574 11.76 9.16 34.12
N PRO A 575 11.71 9.32 35.45
CA PRO A 575 12.90 9.67 36.22
C PRO A 575 14.01 8.64 36.01
N GLU A 576 15.24 9.11 35.81
CA GLU A 576 16.45 8.28 35.63
C GLU A 576 16.42 7.37 34.37
N GLN A 577 15.51 7.61 33.42
CA GLN A 577 15.47 6.89 32.14
C GLN A 577 16.73 7.15 31.33
N SER A 578 17.36 6.07 30.87
CA SER A 578 18.48 6.18 29.93
C SER A 578 18.00 6.51 28.52
N PHE A 579 18.87 7.10 27.70
CA PHE A 579 18.56 7.39 26.30
C PHE A 579 18.21 6.10 25.51
N VAL A 580 18.89 5.00 25.80
CA VAL A 580 18.64 3.70 25.14
C VAL A 580 17.24 3.16 25.48
N GLU A 581 16.82 3.25 26.74
CA GLU A 581 15.45 2.87 27.12
C GLU A 581 14.40 3.75 26.44
N LEU A 582 14.68 5.05 26.28
CA LEU A 582 13.80 5.95 25.53
C LEU A 582 13.71 5.54 24.04
N VAL A 583 14.84 5.21 23.40
CA VAL A 583 14.87 4.72 22.02
C VAL A 583 14.02 3.46 21.84
N GLN A 584 14.13 2.50 22.75
CA GLN A 584 13.32 1.27 22.72
C GLN A 584 11.82 1.57 22.84
N GLU A 585 11.43 2.44 23.78
CA GLU A 585 10.02 2.81 23.99
C GLU A 585 9.44 3.59 22.80
N VAL A 586 10.20 4.53 22.25
CA VAL A 586 9.82 5.29 21.05
C VAL A 586 9.70 4.36 19.84
N THR A 587 10.66 3.44 19.66
CA THR A 587 10.63 2.45 18.57
C THR A 587 9.37 1.60 18.64
N GLN A 588 9.07 1.04 19.81
CA GLN A 588 7.83 0.26 20.00
C GLN A 588 6.59 1.11 19.71
N THR A 589 6.57 2.36 20.20
CA THR A 589 5.43 3.27 20.01
C THR A 589 5.18 3.59 18.54
N ILE A 590 6.24 3.88 17.77
CA ILE A 590 6.14 4.13 16.33
C ILE A 590 5.67 2.87 15.61
N ASN A 591 6.32 1.73 15.84
CA ASN A 591 6.02 0.47 15.17
C ASN A 591 4.58 -0.01 15.44
N ASP A 592 4.12 0.03 16.69
CA ASP A 592 2.75 -0.33 17.09
C ASP A 592 1.69 0.52 16.39
N SER A 593 2.05 1.75 16.01
CA SER A 593 1.10 2.74 15.51
C SER A 593 0.91 2.71 14.00
N MET A 594 1.89 2.16 13.26
CA MET A 594 1.86 2.14 11.79
C MET A 594 0.64 1.42 11.21
N PRO A 595 0.19 0.26 11.73
CA PRO A 595 -1.04 -0.40 11.27
C PRO A 595 -2.31 0.45 11.41
N HIS A 596 -2.30 1.45 12.30
CA HIS A 596 -3.44 2.32 12.59
C HIS A 596 -3.34 3.70 11.91
N ALA A 597 -2.31 3.95 11.09
CA ALA A 597 -1.95 5.28 10.60
C ALA A 597 -2.91 5.90 9.56
N THR A 598 -3.94 5.16 9.12
CA THR A 598 -4.93 5.65 8.14
C THR A 598 -5.99 6.57 8.75
N VAL A 599 -6.10 6.61 10.08
CA VAL A 599 -7.07 7.45 10.77
C VAL A 599 -6.61 8.91 10.76
N PRO A 600 -7.44 9.84 10.26
CA PRO A 600 -7.09 11.27 10.24
C PRO A 600 -6.97 11.85 11.65
N ILE A 601 -5.91 12.61 11.91
CA ILE A 601 -5.66 13.22 13.23
C ILE A 601 -6.81 14.12 13.69
N ASP A 602 -7.48 14.84 12.79
CA ASP A 602 -8.63 15.68 13.12
C ASP A 602 -9.83 14.88 13.61
N ARG A 603 -9.95 13.60 13.23
CA ARG A 603 -10.96 12.68 13.78
C ARG A 603 -10.60 12.26 15.20
N VAL A 604 -9.34 11.89 15.43
CA VAL A 604 -8.84 11.55 16.77
C VAL A 604 -9.04 12.72 17.74
N GLN A 605 -8.71 13.95 17.32
CA GLN A 605 -8.89 15.15 18.14
C GLN A 605 -10.36 15.40 18.52
N ARG A 606 -11.29 15.23 17.58
CA ARG A 606 -12.74 15.40 17.86
C ARG A 606 -13.24 14.38 18.89
N GLU A 607 -12.80 13.12 18.80
CA GLU A 607 -13.14 12.09 19.79
C GLU A 607 -12.54 12.38 21.18
N LEU A 608 -11.36 13.00 21.22
CA LEU A 608 -10.75 13.50 22.47
C LEU A 608 -11.44 14.77 23.01
N GLY A 609 -12.47 15.29 22.32
CA GLY A 609 -13.19 16.50 22.70
C GLY A 609 -12.45 17.80 22.39
N LEU A 610 -11.48 17.77 21.46
CA LEU A 610 -10.76 18.94 20.97
C LEU A 610 -11.42 19.48 19.70
N ASP A 611 -11.47 20.80 19.53
CA ASP A 611 -11.90 21.41 18.27
C ASP A 611 -10.68 21.54 17.34
N PRO A 612 -10.64 20.88 16.16
CA PRO A 612 -9.54 21.02 15.20
C PRO A 612 -9.30 22.46 14.74
N LYS A 613 -10.26 23.37 14.91
CA LYS A 613 -10.10 24.80 14.62
C LYS A 613 -9.14 25.50 15.58
N ASP A 614 -8.89 24.92 16.75
CA ASP A 614 -7.92 25.43 17.73
C ASP A 614 -6.48 24.99 17.42
N GLY A 615 -6.24 24.39 16.24
CA GLY A 615 -4.95 23.86 15.83
C GLY A 615 -4.77 22.38 16.18
N LEU A 616 -3.58 21.86 15.87
CA LEU A 616 -3.19 20.49 16.18
C LEU A 616 -2.78 20.36 17.64
N MET A 617 -2.92 19.16 18.20
CA MET A 617 -2.59 18.86 19.59
C MET A 617 -1.08 18.82 19.85
N PHE A 618 -0.27 18.81 18.79
CA PHE A 618 1.19 18.88 18.83
C PHE A 618 1.68 20.13 18.11
N ASP A 619 2.77 20.70 18.63
CA ASP A 619 3.50 21.81 18.02
C ASP A 619 4.82 21.38 17.38
N VAL A 620 5.28 20.18 17.71
CA VAL A 620 6.52 19.59 17.22
C VAL A 620 6.16 18.58 16.15
N TYR A 621 6.76 18.71 14.98
CA TYR A 621 6.62 17.77 13.88
C TYR A 621 8.00 17.25 13.50
N ALA A 622 8.12 15.94 13.32
CA ALA A 622 9.37 15.29 12.90
C ALA A 622 9.10 14.42 11.68
N GLN A 623 9.93 14.55 10.66
CA GLN A 623 9.86 13.78 9.43
C GLN A 623 11.26 13.34 9.00
N ILE A 624 11.34 12.18 8.34
CA ILE A 624 12.55 11.69 7.67
C ILE A 624 12.32 11.64 6.16
N HIS A 625 13.33 12.08 5.42
CA HIS A 625 13.45 11.99 3.99
C HIS A 625 14.63 11.08 3.68
N ALA A 626 14.35 9.88 3.18
CA ALA A 626 15.36 8.89 2.83
C ALA A 626 15.44 8.75 1.30
N ASP A 627 16.66 8.84 0.77
CA ASP A 627 16.99 8.66 -0.65
C ASP A 627 16.12 9.56 -1.56
N ASN A 628 16.27 10.86 -1.35
CA ASN A 628 15.49 11.90 -2.02
C ASN A 628 15.62 11.81 -3.56
N ALA A 629 14.52 11.49 -4.25
CA ALA A 629 14.48 11.34 -5.71
C ALA A 629 14.82 12.62 -6.52
N LEU A 630 15.02 13.75 -5.84
CA LEU A 630 15.53 14.99 -6.43
C LEU A 630 17.07 15.03 -6.54
N TYR A 631 17.74 13.93 -6.20
CA TYR A 631 19.11 13.60 -6.57
C TYR A 631 19.08 12.39 -7.49
N GLY A 632 19.26 12.61 -8.79
CA GLY A 632 19.11 11.54 -9.78
C GLY A 632 19.71 11.91 -11.12
N ALA A 633 19.33 11.19 -12.18
CA ALA A 633 19.79 11.46 -13.52
C ALA A 633 18.74 11.15 -14.58
N LEU A 634 18.78 11.90 -15.69
CA LEU A 634 18.01 11.60 -16.90
C LEU A 634 18.85 10.72 -17.82
N GLU A 635 18.33 9.55 -18.20
CA GLU A 635 19.03 8.61 -19.09
C GLU A 635 19.15 9.14 -20.53
N GLN A 636 20.25 8.80 -21.20
CA GLN A 636 20.50 9.15 -22.60
C GLN A 636 20.69 7.92 -23.52
N PRO A 637 20.42 8.03 -24.83
CA PRO A 637 20.47 6.89 -25.75
C PRO A 637 21.86 6.24 -25.94
N ASP A 638 22.93 6.96 -25.63
CA ASP A 638 24.32 6.49 -25.70
C ASP A 638 24.77 5.73 -24.44
N GLY A 639 23.91 5.66 -23.41
CA GLY A 639 24.22 5.07 -22.11
C GLY A 639 24.84 6.06 -21.13
N ASP A 640 25.01 7.33 -21.50
CA ASP A 640 25.34 8.40 -20.58
C ASP A 640 24.07 8.87 -19.83
N SER A 641 24.24 9.76 -18.84
CA SER A 641 23.13 10.34 -18.09
C SER A 641 23.38 11.80 -17.71
N ILE A 642 22.31 12.59 -17.63
CA ILE A 642 22.34 13.97 -17.17
C ILE A 642 21.98 13.98 -15.69
N ALA A 643 22.99 14.08 -14.83
CA ALA A 643 22.78 14.21 -13.39
C ALA A 643 22.05 15.52 -13.05
N TYR A 644 21.17 15.45 -12.05
CA TYR A 644 20.52 16.60 -11.44
C TYR A 644 20.59 16.54 -9.92
N GLN A 645 20.65 17.72 -9.31
CA GLN A 645 20.74 17.88 -7.86
C GLN A 645 19.75 18.92 -7.37
N GLN A 646 19.07 18.61 -6.27
CA GLN A 646 18.16 19.56 -5.64
C GLN A 646 18.90 20.80 -5.14
N ILE A 647 18.35 21.97 -5.42
CA ILE A 647 18.67 23.22 -4.74
C ILE A 647 17.74 23.33 -3.53
N LEU A 648 18.31 23.40 -2.32
CA LEU A 648 17.53 23.48 -1.09
C LEU A 648 16.68 24.76 -1.08
N PRO A 649 15.38 24.65 -0.72
CA PRO A 649 14.49 25.80 -0.66
C PRO A 649 14.85 26.69 0.53
N ASN A 650 14.62 28.00 0.39
CA ASN A 650 14.68 28.90 1.53
C ASN A 650 13.37 28.80 2.32
N LYS A 651 13.43 28.24 3.53
CA LYS A 651 12.23 28.04 4.37
C LYS A 651 11.93 29.28 5.21
N THR A 652 10.91 30.02 4.81
CA THR A 652 10.49 31.25 5.50
C THR A 652 9.16 31.11 6.23
N GLU A 653 8.50 29.96 6.10
CA GLU A 653 7.18 29.70 6.68
C GLU A 653 7.11 28.28 7.30
N SER A 654 6.31 28.13 8.36
CA SER A 654 6.04 26.84 9.01
C SER A 654 4.68 26.83 9.71
N LEU A 655 3.91 25.76 9.50
CA LEU A 655 2.66 25.49 10.22
C LEU A 655 2.89 24.97 11.65
N PHE A 656 4.09 24.46 11.93
CA PHE A 656 4.47 23.91 13.22
C PHE A 656 5.36 24.88 13.98
N GLY A 657 5.25 24.88 15.31
CA GLY A 657 6.15 25.64 16.18
C GLY A 657 7.60 25.23 15.95
N LEU A 658 7.86 23.92 15.90
CA LEU A 658 9.14 23.30 15.54
C LEU A 658 8.89 22.18 14.53
N HIS A 659 9.57 22.23 13.39
CA HIS A 659 9.55 21.19 12.36
C HIS A 659 10.97 20.66 12.14
N PHE A 660 11.19 19.40 12.50
CA PHE A 660 12.45 18.69 12.32
C PHE A 660 12.39 17.81 11.08
N GLU A 661 13.35 18.00 10.17
CA GLU A 661 13.49 17.25 8.94
C GLU A 661 14.85 16.55 8.93
N MET A 662 14.80 15.23 8.91
CA MET A 662 15.97 14.36 8.87
C MET A 662 16.20 13.99 7.40
N MET A 663 17.33 14.39 6.83
CA MET A 663 17.67 14.09 5.45
C MET A 663 18.73 12.99 5.45
N GLU A 664 18.34 11.79 5.07
CA GLU A 664 19.23 10.65 4.86
C GLU A 664 19.42 10.46 3.34
N ASN A 665 20.63 10.67 2.84
CA ASN A 665 20.92 10.55 1.40
C ASN A 665 22.28 9.91 1.16
N VAL A 666 22.42 9.26 0.01
CA VAL A 666 23.72 8.85 -0.55
C VAL A 666 24.31 10.02 -1.33
N VAL A 667 25.49 10.51 -0.94
CA VAL A 667 26.24 11.55 -1.64
C VAL A 667 27.64 11.01 -1.95
N ASP A 668 28.02 11.00 -3.23
CA ASP A 668 29.30 10.46 -3.70
C ASP A 668 29.58 9.00 -3.26
N GLY A 669 28.53 8.21 -3.05
CA GLY A 669 28.61 6.83 -2.58
C GLY A 669 28.67 6.66 -1.05
N GLU A 670 28.62 7.74 -0.27
CA GLU A 670 28.59 7.69 1.20
C GLU A 670 27.21 8.11 1.73
N ARG A 671 26.67 7.38 2.72
CA ARG A 671 25.42 7.79 3.39
C ARG A 671 25.68 8.94 4.35
N THR A 672 24.82 9.96 4.26
CA THR A 672 24.90 11.16 5.08
C THR A 672 23.58 11.37 5.82
N LEU A 673 23.66 11.88 7.05
CA LEU A 673 22.50 12.24 7.86
C LEU A 673 22.59 13.73 8.22
N ARG A 674 21.67 14.53 7.68
CA ARG A 674 21.54 15.96 8.00
C ARG A 674 20.25 16.18 8.76
N LEU A 675 20.26 17.15 9.68
CA LEU A 675 19.08 17.50 10.46
C LEU A 675 18.81 18.99 10.32
N ILE A 676 17.64 19.33 9.81
CA ILE A 676 17.16 20.71 9.67
C ILE A 676 16.04 20.91 10.67
N VAL A 677 16.04 22.06 11.34
CA VAL A 677 14.90 22.48 12.15
C VAL A 677 14.40 23.83 11.67
N THR A 678 13.14 23.85 11.25
CA THR A 678 12.38 25.07 10.93
C THR A 678 11.57 25.45 12.16
N TYR A 679 11.61 26.71 12.57
CA TYR A 679 10.97 27.18 13.79
C TYR A 679 10.27 28.52 13.59
N GLN A 680 9.10 28.68 14.22
CA GLN A 680 8.38 29.94 14.20
C GLN A 680 9.14 31.01 15.00
N THR A 681 9.58 32.08 14.33
CA THR A 681 10.43 33.13 14.93
C THR A 681 9.73 33.91 16.02
N ALA A 682 8.39 33.91 15.98
CA ALA A 682 7.54 34.52 16.98
C ALA A 682 7.51 33.72 18.31
N ARG A 683 7.93 32.45 18.31
CA ARG A 683 7.88 31.56 19.48
C ARG A 683 9.25 31.21 20.02
N TYR A 684 10.24 31.08 19.13
CA TYR A 684 11.59 30.60 19.49
C TYR A 684 12.68 31.50 18.92
N SER A 685 13.73 31.72 19.70
CA SER A 685 14.94 32.42 19.23
C SER A 685 15.92 31.44 18.57
N ALA A 686 16.75 31.94 17.66
CA ALA A 686 17.82 31.14 17.04
C ALA A 686 18.76 30.52 18.09
N GLU A 687 19.04 31.24 19.19
CA GLU A 687 19.89 30.79 20.29
C GLU A 687 19.27 29.61 21.06
N GLN A 688 17.96 29.65 21.30
CA GLN A 688 17.23 28.56 21.95
C GLN A 688 17.25 27.29 21.08
N ILE A 689 17.01 27.43 19.77
CA ILE A 689 17.03 26.29 18.86
C ILE A 689 18.45 25.74 18.69
N ALA A 690 19.47 26.59 18.62
CA ALA A 690 20.87 26.15 18.60
C ALA A 690 21.25 25.38 19.88
N SER A 691 20.75 25.81 21.05
CA SER A 691 20.96 25.06 22.29
C SER A 691 20.28 23.69 22.30
N ILE A 692 19.08 23.57 21.74
CA ILE A 692 18.39 22.28 21.57
C ILE A 692 19.19 21.40 20.61
N GLY A 693 19.64 21.95 19.48
CA GLY A 693 20.45 21.24 18.51
C GLY A 693 21.77 20.73 19.09
N GLN A 694 22.43 21.50 19.97
CA GLN A 694 23.64 21.04 20.65
C GLN A 694 23.38 19.85 21.57
N LYS A 695 22.28 19.86 22.34
CA LYS A 695 21.90 18.70 23.19
C LYS A 695 21.64 17.45 22.35
N MET A 696 20.95 17.61 21.22
CA MET A 696 20.73 16.52 20.28
C MET A 696 22.04 15.96 19.74
N LYS A 697 22.96 16.84 19.30
CA LYS A 697 24.30 16.44 18.86
C LYS A 697 25.03 15.67 19.95
N ASP A 698 25.01 16.16 21.19
CA ASP A 698 25.67 15.51 22.31
C ASP A 698 25.09 14.12 22.59
N LEU A 699 23.76 13.95 22.51
CA LEU A 699 23.09 12.65 22.65
C LEU A 699 23.48 11.68 21.53
N LEU A 700 23.58 12.16 20.29
CA LEU A 700 23.86 11.31 19.13
C LEU A 700 25.36 11.05 18.92
N THR A 701 26.25 11.80 19.58
CA THR A 701 27.72 11.64 19.41
C THR A 701 28.42 11.09 20.66
N ASN A 702 27.88 11.25 21.87
CA ASN A 702 28.51 10.77 23.11
C ASN A 702 28.10 9.34 23.50
N GLN A 703 27.25 8.66 22.73
CA GLN A 703 27.00 7.23 22.93
C GLN A 703 28.27 6.48 22.53
N THR A 704 29.00 5.97 23.53
CA THR A 704 30.17 5.13 23.31
C THR A 704 29.74 3.84 22.60
N VAL A 705 29.78 3.81 21.27
CA VAL A 705 29.68 2.56 20.51
C VAL A 705 30.89 1.73 20.91
N PHE A 706 30.67 0.55 21.50
CA PHE A 706 31.73 -0.42 21.69
C PHE A 706 32.17 -0.85 20.28
N LYS A 707 33.27 -0.27 19.80
CA LYS A 707 33.96 -0.79 18.61
C LYS A 707 34.29 -2.25 18.89
N HIS A 708 33.50 -3.16 18.32
CA HIS A 708 33.95 -4.53 18.14
C HIS A 708 35.21 -4.46 17.28
N GLU A 709 36.35 -4.77 17.89
CA GLU A 709 37.61 -4.97 17.19
C GLU A 709 37.41 -6.09 16.16
N LEU A 710 37.32 -5.73 14.88
CA LEU A 710 37.52 -6.66 13.78
C LEU A 710 38.98 -7.13 13.83
N ALA A 711 39.16 -8.41 14.14
CA ALA A 711 40.42 -9.14 14.07
C ALA A 711 40.57 -9.83 12.70
#